data_AF-A0A450SSJ4-F1
#
_entry.id   AF-A0A450SSJ4-F1
#
_cell.length_a   1.000
_cell.length_b   1.000
_cell.length_c   1.000
_cell.angle_alpha   90.00
_cell.angle_beta   90.00
_cell.angle_gamma   90.00
#
_symmetry.space_group_name_H-M   'P 1'
#
loop_
_entity.id
_entity.type
_entity.pdbx_description
1 polymer ?
#
loop_
_entity_poly.entity_id
_entity_poly.type
_entity_poly.pdbx_seq_one_letter_code
_entity_poly.pdbx_strand_id
1 'polypeptide(L)'
;MHRFQTILIGCLLMLGFAADTFPAQGDRGVALARDAAHSEQRVALVIGNWAYESSPLKNPRNDAADMARTLGQLGFDVIHKTNTDRKTLRNVIRTFGRRIRKGGVGLFYYAGHGMQVEGRNYLIPVGADIQEENEVADESVSANQVLKKMHAAANRLNIVILDACRDNPFARSFRSGSRGLARMDAPTGTLIAYATGPGRVAADGTSRNSPFTKHLLAQIKVPGQKAEEVFKQVRVGVRKDTGNKQTPWEASSLTGDFYFVERAGEPPLRVAGGSPSVDPVELKFWDSVEKSDDPDLYRAYLKQYPKGSFAALARIKLRKLASSSRQGMPGPSARDGKKKPPDPPPAPTTGKLIIRSNVSGDTVYLDGKLVGPTGPDVHVLTPGEHEIRVEKEGFKTFKAKIHLVAGGEETVRARLEREVPSHDQGFRDRLRDGSQGPEMVSIRSGCFQMGSPDSEKGRNDNERRHRVCVEGFALGKTEVTFAEYDRFARTTGRKQPDDKGWGRGKRPVIYVSWKDATAYAEWLSGQTGKEYRLPTEAEWEYAARAGTTSRYYWGDDLEDKLACNFANGADLTAKEKNSGWTTNNCRDGFVNTAPVGSFRPNGFGLFDMSGNVWEWTCSLFKENYDGSEQRCTSKGGDAGRALRGGAWNSKPRWLRSANRGRNFPLEAYLNIGFRLARDF
;
A
#
# COMPACT_ATOMS: atom_id res chain seq x y z
N MET A 1 -75.01 34.92 -29.00
CA MET A 1 -76.26 34.20 -28.66
C MET A 1 -75.89 33.02 -27.76
N HIS A 2 -76.52 32.75 -26.61
CA HIS A 2 -77.93 32.34 -26.39
C HIS A 2 -78.28 30.95 -26.98
N ARG A 3 -78.99 30.04 -26.28
CA ARG A 3 -79.26 29.84 -24.82
C ARG A 3 -80.12 28.57 -24.65
N PHE A 4 -79.84 27.70 -23.67
CA PHE A 4 -80.82 26.79 -23.00
C PHE A 4 -81.59 25.75 -23.87
N GLN A 5 -82.43 24.80 -23.42
CA GLN A 5 -82.81 24.20 -22.09
C GLN A 5 -83.44 22.79 -22.35
N THR A 6 -83.67 21.85 -21.39
CA THR A 6 -83.27 21.74 -19.98
C THR A 6 -82.39 20.48 -19.76
N ILE A 7 -82.72 19.31 -19.17
CA ILE A 7 -83.84 18.76 -18.37
C ILE A 7 -83.28 17.92 -17.18
N LEU A 8 -84.08 17.94 -16.10
CA LEU A 8 -84.19 17.15 -14.85
C LEU A 8 -83.70 15.67 -14.88
N ILE A 9 -83.34 14.97 -13.79
CA ILE A 9 -83.24 15.23 -12.32
C ILE A 9 -82.30 14.14 -11.70
N GLY A 10 -81.70 14.21 -10.50
CA GLY A 10 -81.66 15.27 -9.47
C GLY A 10 -82.06 14.79 -8.05
N CYS A 11 -81.15 14.24 -7.23
CA CYS A 11 -81.43 13.77 -5.85
C CYS A 11 -80.29 14.07 -4.84
N LEU A 12 -80.67 14.70 -3.70
CA LEU A 12 -80.14 14.66 -2.32
C LEU A 12 -78.61 14.51 -2.04
N LEU A 13 -77.98 15.26 -1.10
CA LEU A 13 -78.45 16.29 -0.16
C LEU A 13 -77.29 17.23 0.28
N MET A 14 -77.62 18.32 1.01
CA MET A 14 -76.77 19.47 1.37
C MET A 14 -75.45 19.14 2.10
N LEU A 15 -74.32 19.87 1.99
CA LEU A 15 -73.98 21.32 2.02
C LEU A 15 -73.81 21.95 3.43
N GLY A 16 -72.72 22.70 3.63
CA GLY A 16 -72.59 23.74 4.66
C GLY A 16 -71.50 23.54 5.73
N PHE A 17 -70.57 24.50 5.86
CA PHE A 17 -69.70 24.69 7.04
C PHE A 17 -69.22 26.15 7.14
N ALA A 18 -69.55 26.85 8.23
CA ALA A 18 -68.92 28.10 8.68
C ALA A 18 -69.33 28.42 10.14
N ALA A 19 -68.47 29.12 10.88
CA ALA A 19 -68.70 29.77 12.18
C ALA A 19 -69.03 28.89 13.43
N ASP A 20 -67.97 28.56 14.17
CA ASP A 20 -67.77 28.79 15.63
C ASP A 20 -68.89 28.51 16.66
N THR A 21 -68.61 27.65 17.65
CA THR A 21 -68.33 28.07 19.05
C THR A 21 -68.02 26.93 20.05
N PHE A 22 -66.96 27.12 20.85
CA PHE A 22 -66.71 26.60 22.23
C PHE A 22 -66.61 25.06 22.50
N PRO A 23 -66.06 24.61 23.66
CA PRO A 23 -65.23 23.40 23.69
C PRO A 23 -65.68 22.26 24.63
N ALA A 24 -65.24 21.04 24.34
CA ALA A 24 -65.04 19.99 25.35
C ALA A 24 -63.93 18.98 24.95
N GLN A 25 -62.92 18.90 25.82
CA GLN A 25 -61.85 17.91 25.96
C GLN A 25 -62.07 16.50 25.35
N GLY A 26 -61.23 16.09 24.39
CA GLY A 26 -61.15 14.71 23.88
C GLY A 26 -60.05 14.48 22.83
N ASP A 27 -59.11 13.57 23.13
CA ASP A 27 -57.97 13.08 22.33
C ASP A 27 -57.73 13.59 20.89
N ARG A 28 -56.65 14.38 20.73
CA ARG A 28 -55.44 13.95 19.99
C ARG A 28 -54.30 14.95 20.16
N GLY A 29 -53.35 14.64 21.04
CA GLY A 29 -52.14 15.44 21.18
C GLY A 29 -51.26 15.36 19.93
N VAL A 30 -50.80 16.51 19.43
CA VAL A 30 -49.75 16.59 18.40
C VAL A 30 -48.41 16.20 19.04
N ALA A 31 -48.20 14.89 19.18
CA ALA A 31 -46.89 14.35 19.52
C ALA A 31 -45.95 14.60 18.34
N LEU A 32 -44.99 15.51 18.52
CA LEU A 32 -43.91 15.75 17.56
C LEU A 32 -43.31 14.41 17.13
N ALA A 33 -43.40 14.11 15.83
CA ALA A 33 -42.80 12.91 15.26
C ALA A 33 -41.28 13.01 15.43
N ARG A 34 -40.75 12.37 16.47
CA ARG A 34 -39.31 12.11 16.59
C ARG A 34 -38.92 11.24 15.40
N ASP A 35 -38.21 11.84 14.44
CA ASP A 35 -37.56 11.09 13.38
C ASP A 35 -36.78 9.94 14.00
N ALA A 36 -37.18 8.71 13.65
CA ALA A 36 -36.49 7.50 14.05
C ALA A 36 -35.20 7.38 13.22
N ALA A 37 -34.24 8.27 13.49
CA ALA A 37 -32.91 8.24 12.90
C ALA A 37 -32.31 6.84 13.12
N HIS A 38 -32.19 6.07 12.03
CA HIS A 38 -31.71 4.70 12.08
C HIS A 38 -30.37 4.65 12.83
N SER A 39 -30.37 4.01 13.99
CA SER A 39 -29.15 3.72 14.72
C SER A 39 -28.24 2.83 13.87
N GLU A 40 -26.94 3.10 13.93
CA GLU A 40 -25.95 2.31 13.20
C GLU A 40 -26.09 0.83 13.57
N GLN A 41 -26.28 -0.05 12.57
CA GLN A 41 -26.35 -1.48 12.84
C GLN A 41 -24.98 -1.97 13.34
N ARG A 42 -24.92 -2.45 14.58
CA ARG A 42 -23.72 -3.01 15.20
C ARG A 42 -23.93 -4.50 15.44
N VAL A 43 -23.04 -5.35 14.94
CA VAL A 43 -23.11 -6.82 15.10
C VAL A 43 -21.78 -7.35 15.61
N ALA A 44 -21.81 -8.20 16.62
CA ALA A 44 -20.62 -8.84 17.17
C ALA A 44 -20.67 -10.37 17.02
N LEU A 45 -19.52 -11.00 16.80
CA LEU A 45 -19.29 -12.43 17.00
C LEU A 45 -18.23 -12.59 18.08
N VAL A 46 -18.60 -13.20 19.20
CA VAL A 46 -17.74 -13.37 20.38
C VAL A 46 -17.56 -14.88 20.63
N ILE A 47 -16.31 -15.34 20.53
CA ILE A 47 -15.90 -16.74 20.76
C ILE A 47 -15.03 -16.84 22.01
N GLY A 48 -15.34 -17.80 22.88
CA GLY A 48 -14.48 -18.19 24.01
C GLY A 48 -14.25 -19.70 24.04
N ASN A 49 -13.04 -20.15 23.69
CA ASN A 49 -12.64 -21.55 23.76
C ASN A 49 -11.66 -21.76 24.92
N TRP A 50 -11.94 -22.70 25.82
CA TRP A 50 -11.10 -22.99 26.98
C TRP A 50 -10.98 -24.48 27.32
N ALA A 51 -12.00 -25.29 27.02
CA ALA A 51 -12.03 -26.72 27.32
C ALA A 51 -11.29 -27.54 26.25
N TYR A 52 -9.98 -27.32 26.16
CA TYR A 52 -9.06 -28.15 25.38
C TYR A 52 -8.55 -29.30 26.26
N GLU A 53 -8.47 -30.51 25.71
CA GLU A 53 -8.12 -31.72 26.46
C GLU A 53 -6.65 -31.72 26.92
N SER A 54 -5.72 -31.34 26.04
CA SER A 54 -4.27 -31.32 26.30
C SER A 54 -3.78 -30.04 27.00
N SER A 55 -4.53 -28.95 26.93
CA SER A 55 -4.09 -27.62 27.40
C SER A 55 -5.27 -26.69 27.71
N PRO A 56 -6.04 -26.95 28.78
CA PRO A 56 -7.21 -26.14 29.13
C PRO A 56 -6.80 -24.74 29.61
N LEU A 57 -7.49 -23.72 29.11
CA LEU A 57 -7.30 -22.32 29.51
C LEU A 57 -8.28 -21.93 30.63
N LYS A 58 -7.94 -20.91 31.42
CA LYS A 58 -8.78 -20.48 32.57
C LYS A 58 -9.73 -19.34 32.24
N ASN A 59 -9.26 -18.34 31.48
CA ASN A 59 -9.93 -17.04 31.38
C ASN A 59 -10.88 -16.85 30.18
N PRO A 60 -10.72 -17.50 29.00
CA PRO A 60 -11.60 -17.30 27.84
C PRO A 60 -13.10 -17.50 28.10
N ARG A 61 -13.46 -18.30 29.13
CA ARG A 61 -14.85 -18.43 29.61
C ARG A 61 -15.43 -17.11 30.13
N ASN A 62 -14.67 -16.42 30.98
CA ASN A 62 -15.08 -15.14 31.56
C ASN A 62 -14.92 -14.01 30.55
N ASP A 63 -13.82 -14.04 29.79
CA ASP A 63 -13.49 -13.01 28.81
C ASP A 63 -14.56 -12.91 27.72
N ALA A 64 -14.96 -14.02 27.09
CA ALA A 64 -16.03 -14.03 26.10
C ALA A 64 -17.39 -13.66 26.71
N ALA A 65 -17.72 -14.17 27.90
CA ALA A 65 -19.01 -13.90 28.54
C ALA A 65 -19.18 -12.42 28.95
N ASP A 66 -18.14 -11.80 29.51
CA ASP A 66 -18.19 -10.40 29.96
C ASP A 66 -18.00 -9.41 28.79
N MET A 67 -17.30 -9.82 27.73
CA MET A 67 -17.24 -9.10 26.45
C MET A 67 -18.60 -9.13 25.75
N ALA A 68 -19.23 -10.30 25.62
CA ALA A 68 -20.55 -10.42 25.01
C ALA A 68 -21.61 -9.60 25.75
N ARG A 69 -21.61 -9.67 27.09
CA ARG A 69 -22.50 -8.84 27.94
C ARG A 69 -22.27 -7.35 27.72
N THR A 70 -21.01 -6.93 27.68
CA THR A 70 -20.66 -5.51 27.51
C THR A 70 -21.03 -5.01 26.11
N LEU A 71 -20.73 -5.74 25.05
CA LEU A 71 -21.09 -5.33 23.68
C LEU A 71 -22.61 -5.26 23.48
N GLY A 72 -23.39 -6.15 24.12
CA GLY A 72 -24.85 -6.04 24.15
C GLY A 72 -25.35 -4.78 24.85
N GLN A 73 -24.74 -4.39 25.98
CA GLN A 73 -25.00 -3.11 26.66
C GLN A 73 -24.61 -1.89 25.81
N LEU A 74 -23.70 -2.07 24.83
CA LEU A 74 -23.23 -1.05 23.88
C LEU A 74 -23.96 -1.10 22.52
N GLY A 75 -25.11 -1.78 22.46
CA GLY A 75 -26.01 -1.79 21.29
C GLY A 75 -25.61 -2.74 20.16
N PHE A 76 -24.72 -3.71 20.39
CA PHE A 76 -24.41 -4.74 19.39
C PHE A 76 -25.41 -5.92 19.44
N ASP A 77 -25.83 -6.42 18.27
CA ASP A 77 -26.38 -7.76 18.10
C ASP A 77 -25.25 -8.80 18.30
N VAL A 78 -25.19 -9.42 19.48
CA VAL A 78 -24.07 -10.30 19.86
C VAL A 78 -24.37 -11.77 19.61
N ILE A 79 -23.66 -12.36 18.65
CA ILE A 79 -23.55 -13.81 18.47
C ILE A 79 -22.46 -14.32 19.43
N HIS A 80 -22.83 -14.75 20.63
CA HIS A 80 -21.90 -15.38 21.59
C HIS A 80 -21.86 -16.91 21.41
N LYS A 81 -20.66 -17.50 21.35
CA LYS A 81 -20.43 -18.95 21.38
C LYS A 81 -19.19 -19.32 22.20
N THR A 82 -19.22 -20.51 22.77
CA THR A 82 -18.22 -21.02 23.71
C THR A 82 -17.84 -22.45 23.38
N ASN A 83 -16.56 -22.81 23.54
CA ASN A 83 -16.02 -24.14 23.25
C ASN A 83 -16.52 -24.70 21.90
N THR A 84 -16.27 -23.96 20.83
CA THR A 84 -16.72 -24.34 19.48
C THR A 84 -15.79 -25.36 18.87
N ASP A 85 -16.34 -26.50 18.44
CA ASP A 85 -15.67 -27.40 17.49
C ASP A 85 -15.44 -26.71 16.13
N ARG A 86 -14.64 -27.33 15.26
CA ARG A 86 -14.24 -26.77 13.95
C ARG A 86 -15.41 -26.51 13.00
N LYS A 87 -16.41 -27.40 12.98
CA LYS A 87 -17.63 -27.29 12.14
C LYS A 87 -18.51 -26.15 12.65
N THR A 88 -18.68 -26.04 13.97
CA THR A 88 -19.41 -24.95 14.64
C THR A 88 -18.71 -23.60 14.43
N LEU A 89 -17.39 -23.52 14.57
CA LEU A 89 -16.61 -22.29 14.37
C LEU A 89 -16.73 -21.78 12.91
N ARG A 90 -16.55 -22.67 11.92
CA ARG A 90 -16.75 -22.34 10.48
C ARG A 90 -18.19 -21.89 10.21
N ASN A 91 -19.18 -22.53 10.83
CA ASN A 91 -20.59 -22.19 10.68
C ASN A 91 -20.96 -20.83 11.28
N VAL A 92 -20.47 -20.50 12.47
CA VAL A 92 -20.81 -19.24 13.14
C VAL A 92 -20.13 -18.04 12.46
N ILE A 93 -18.88 -18.19 12.00
CA ILE A 93 -18.19 -17.18 11.17
C ILE A 93 -18.96 -16.94 9.85
N ARG A 94 -19.46 -17.99 9.22
CA ARG A 94 -20.32 -17.90 8.01
C ARG A 94 -21.67 -17.22 8.28
N THR A 95 -22.23 -17.34 9.48
CA THR A 95 -23.48 -16.66 9.86
C THR A 95 -23.24 -15.19 10.22
N PHE A 96 -22.19 -14.89 10.98
CA PHE A 96 -21.76 -13.52 11.28
C PHE A 96 -21.52 -12.72 10.00
N GLY A 97 -20.70 -13.24 9.08
CA GLY A 97 -20.45 -12.63 7.76
C GLY A 97 -21.67 -12.46 6.85
N ARG A 98 -22.83 -13.02 7.21
CA ARG A 98 -24.12 -12.75 6.56
C ARG A 98 -24.93 -11.66 7.27
N ARG A 99 -24.83 -11.51 8.60
CA ARG A 99 -25.53 -10.44 9.35
C ARG A 99 -24.95 -9.05 9.09
N ILE A 100 -23.62 -8.92 9.01
CA ILE A 100 -22.93 -7.64 8.77
C ILE A 100 -23.12 -7.05 7.36
N ARG A 101 -23.57 -7.86 6.38
CA ARG A 101 -23.86 -7.41 5.00
C ARG A 101 -24.97 -6.36 4.90
N LYS A 102 -25.74 -6.14 5.97
CA LYS A 102 -26.75 -5.08 6.05
C LYS A 102 -26.15 -3.67 6.28
N GLY A 103 -24.83 -3.58 6.50
CA GLY A 103 -24.12 -2.32 6.73
C GLY A 103 -23.66 -2.16 8.18
N GLY A 104 -23.11 -0.97 8.49
CA GLY A 104 -22.65 -0.60 9.83
C GLY A 104 -21.38 -1.34 10.28
N VAL A 105 -21.36 -1.79 11.54
CA VAL A 105 -20.16 -2.27 12.24
C VAL A 105 -20.18 -3.77 12.45
N GLY A 106 -19.11 -4.44 12.02
CA GLY A 106 -18.83 -5.84 12.34
C GLY A 106 -17.69 -5.97 13.34
N LEU A 107 -17.94 -6.54 14.52
CA LEU A 107 -16.89 -6.85 15.51
C LEU A 107 -16.72 -8.37 15.64
N PHE A 108 -15.51 -8.87 15.44
CA PHE A 108 -15.11 -10.23 15.79
C PHE A 108 -14.23 -10.21 17.02
N TYR A 109 -14.53 -11.03 18.01
CA TYR A 109 -13.73 -11.25 19.20
C TYR A 109 -13.49 -12.75 19.38
N TYR A 110 -12.24 -13.13 19.65
CA TYR A 110 -11.86 -14.51 19.96
C TYR A 110 -10.90 -14.55 21.15
N ALA A 111 -11.25 -15.36 22.15
CA ALA A 111 -10.35 -15.82 23.21
C ALA A 111 -10.21 -17.35 23.16
N GLY A 112 -8.98 -17.85 23.32
CA GLY A 112 -8.64 -19.28 23.20
C GLY A 112 -7.22 -19.49 22.70
N HIS A 113 -6.87 -20.71 22.28
CA HIS A 113 -5.57 -20.97 21.64
C HIS A 113 -5.51 -20.43 20.21
N GLY A 114 -4.36 -19.88 19.82
CA GLY A 114 -4.12 -19.38 18.47
C GLY A 114 -2.67 -19.58 18.01
N MET A 115 -2.51 -20.21 16.84
CA MET A 115 -1.21 -20.65 16.31
C MET A 115 -0.86 -19.94 15.00
N GLN A 116 0.43 -19.83 14.71
CA GLN A 116 0.97 -19.37 13.44
C GLN A 116 1.68 -20.53 12.73
N VAL A 117 1.38 -20.75 11.45
CA VAL A 117 2.14 -21.61 10.53
C VAL A 117 2.30 -20.85 9.22
N GLU A 118 3.51 -20.86 8.64
CA GLU A 118 3.85 -20.11 7.41
C GLU A 118 3.41 -18.63 7.40
N GLY A 119 3.55 -17.93 8.53
CA GLY A 119 3.12 -16.53 8.67
C GLY A 119 1.60 -16.31 8.65
N ARG A 120 0.80 -17.38 8.68
CA ARG A 120 -0.67 -17.35 8.67
C ARG A 120 -1.24 -17.69 10.04
N ASN A 121 -2.27 -16.97 10.44
CA ASN A 121 -2.91 -17.14 11.75
C ASN A 121 -4.06 -18.14 11.70
N TYR A 122 -4.14 -18.97 12.74
CA TYR A 122 -5.11 -20.05 12.90
C TYR A 122 -5.73 -20.02 14.30
N LEU A 123 -7.06 -20.09 14.35
CA LEU A 123 -7.88 -20.16 15.57
C LEU A 123 -8.15 -21.63 15.87
N ILE A 124 -7.79 -22.11 17.06
CA ILE A 124 -7.87 -23.53 17.42
C ILE A 124 -9.24 -23.85 18.05
N PRO A 125 -10.08 -24.68 17.41
CA PRO A 125 -11.33 -25.15 18.00
C PRO A 125 -11.07 -26.15 19.13
N VAL A 126 -12.06 -26.39 20.00
CA VAL A 126 -11.98 -27.54 20.93
C VAL A 126 -12.17 -28.85 20.15
N GLY A 127 -11.53 -29.93 20.61
CA GLY A 127 -11.50 -31.20 19.87
C GLY A 127 -10.67 -31.15 18.57
N ALA A 128 -9.75 -30.19 18.44
CA ALA A 128 -8.74 -30.22 17.38
C ALA A 128 -7.61 -31.18 17.80
N ASP A 129 -7.49 -32.29 17.07
CA ASP A 129 -6.31 -33.15 17.12
C ASP A 129 -5.26 -32.60 16.14
N ILE A 130 -4.05 -32.34 16.63
CA ILE A 130 -2.94 -31.76 15.86
C ILE A 130 -1.65 -32.37 16.41
N GLN A 131 -1.00 -33.21 15.63
CA GLN A 131 0.27 -33.87 15.94
C GLN A 131 1.42 -33.27 15.13
N GLU A 132 1.16 -32.84 13.87
CA GLU A 132 2.14 -32.28 12.95
C GLU A 132 1.80 -30.84 12.46
N GLU A 133 2.80 -30.09 11.97
CA GLU A 133 2.64 -28.64 11.66
C GLU A 133 1.82 -28.39 10.37
N ASN A 134 1.81 -29.36 9.46
CA ASN A 134 0.94 -29.45 8.28
C ASN A 134 -0.55 -29.53 8.68
N GLU A 135 -0.92 -30.38 9.65
CA GLU A 135 -2.28 -30.60 10.14
C GLU A 135 -2.91 -29.33 10.74
N VAL A 136 -2.11 -28.34 11.15
CA VAL A 136 -2.62 -27.05 11.66
C VAL A 136 -3.55 -26.38 10.66
N ALA A 137 -3.25 -26.41 9.36
CA ALA A 137 -4.13 -25.86 8.34
C ALA A 137 -5.42 -26.67 8.18
N ASP A 138 -5.33 -27.97 8.43
CA ASP A 138 -6.38 -28.95 8.18
C ASP A 138 -7.22 -29.33 9.40
N GLU A 139 -6.92 -28.90 10.63
CA GLU A 139 -7.82 -29.05 11.80
C GLU A 139 -8.14 -27.76 12.58
N SER A 140 -7.80 -26.59 12.02
CA SER A 140 -8.15 -25.29 12.61
C SER A 140 -9.05 -24.43 11.69
N VAL A 141 -9.21 -23.15 12.03
CA VAL A 141 -9.83 -22.13 11.17
C VAL A 141 -8.94 -20.91 11.05
N SER A 142 -8.46 -20.59 9.83
CA SER A 142 -7.58 -19.43 9.64
C SER A 142 -8.29 -18.10 9.92
N ALA A 143 -7.66 -17.23 10.73
CA ALA A 143 -8.16 -15.89 11.03
C ALA A 143 -8.31 -15.01 9.77
N ASN A 144 -7.48 -15.25 8.74
CA ASN A 144 -7.61 -14.59 7.44
C ASN A 144 -8.93 -14.96 6.72
N GLN A 145 -9.59 -16.07 7.06
CA GLN A 145 -10.95 -16.35 6.57
C GLN A 145 -11.99 -15.42 7.21
N VAL A 146 -11.84 -15.08 8.50
CA VAL A 146 -12.70 -14.11 9.20
C VAL A 146 -12.55 -12.74 8.54
N LEU A 147 -11.33 -12.24 8.38
CA LEU A 147 -11.03 -10.98 7.67
C LEU A 147 -11.62 -10.98 6.24
N LYS A 148 -11.45 -12.07 5.48
CA LYS A 148 -12.05 -12.19 4.13
C LYS A 148 -13.58 -12.15 4.15
N LYS A 149 -14.26 -12.70 5.17
CA LYS A 149 -15.73 -12.62 5.29
C LYS A 149 -16.22 -11.25 5.76
N MET A 150 -15.44 -10.53 6.56
CA MET A 150 -15.73 -9.17 7.00
C MET A 150 -15.54 -8.16 5.86
N HIS A 151 -14.39 -8.18 5.19
CA HIS A 151 -14.14 -7.34 4.01
C HIS A 151 -15.16 -7.60 2.89
N ALA A 152 -15.49 -8.87 2.59
CA ALA A 152 -16.51 -9.24 1.60
C ALA A 152 -17.97 -9.06 2.08
N ALA A 153 -18.19 -8.33 3.19
CA ALA A 153 -19.49 -7.82 3.57
C ALA A 153 -19.70 -6.34 3.21
N ALA A 154 -18.64 -5.61 2.84
CA ALA A 154 -18.67 -4.20 2.43
C ALA A 154 -19.39 -3.25 3.42
N ASN A 155 -19.38 -3.59 4.70
CA ASN A 155 -19.91 -2.77 5.78
C ASN A 155 -18.94 -1.65 6.18
N ARG A 156 -19.44 -0.59 6.82
CA ARG A 156 -18.68 0.65 7.08
C ARG A 156 -17.36 0.41 7.81
N LEU A 157 -17.37 -0.47 8.80
CA LEU A 157 -16.27 -0.61 9.74
C LEU A 157 -16.18 -2.02 10.34
N ASN A 158 -14.97 -2.55 10.40
CA ASN A 158 -14.67 -3.90 10.88
C ASN A 158 -13.66 -3.85 12.04
N ILE A 159 -13.92 -4.58 13.12
CA ILE A 159 -13.03 -4.69 14.29
C ILE A 159 -12.72 -6.17 14.53
N VAL A 160 -11.46 -6.56 14.59
CA VAL A 160 -11.02 -7.95 14.82
C VAL A 160 -10.13 -7.99 16.04
N ILE A 161 -10.59 -8.65 17.10
CA ILE A 161 -9.94 -8.68 18.42
C ILE A 161 -9.51 -10.11 18.73
N LEU A 162 -8.21 -10.35 18.86
CA LEU A 162 -7.62 -11.65 19.14
C LEU A 162 -6.94 -11.64 20.53
N ASP A 163 -7.70 -12.08 21.53
CA ASP A 163 -7.21 -12.39 22.89
C ASP A 163 -6.77 -13.86 22.96
N ALA A 164 -5.95 -14.26 21.98
CA ALA A 164 -5.51 -15.63 21.80
C ALA A 164 -4.20 -15.90 22.55
N CYS A 165 -4.18 -16.98 23.31
CA CYS A 165 -2.96 -17.52 23.89
C CYS A 165 -2.06 -18.09 22.80
N ARG A 166 -0.75 -17.90 22.99
CA ARG A 166 0.29 -18.00 21.94
C ARG A 166 1.41 -18.98 22.27
N ASP A 167 1.34 -19.62 23.45
CA ASP A 167 2.05 -20.88 23.64
C ASP A 167 1.38 -21.94 22.78
N ASN A 168 2.19 -22.72 22.09
CA ASN A 168 1.71 -23.76 21.20
C ASN A 168 1.60 -25.06 22.03
N PRO A 169 0.38 -25.57 22.28
CA PRO A 169 0.21 -26.73 23.17
C PRO A 169 0.79 -28.03 22.58
N PHE A 170 1.03 -28.05 21.27
CA PHE A 170 1.62 -29.17 20.53
C PHE A 170 3.14 -28.98 20.29
N ALA A 171 3.76 -27.97 20.90
CA ALA A 171 5.18 -27.59 20.68
C ALA A 171 6.23 -28.69 21.00
N ARG A 172 5.83 -29.82 21.59
CA ARG A 172 6.70 -30.98 21.80
C ARG A 172 6.94 -31.78 20.51
N SER A 173 6.04 -31.68 19.53
CA SER A 173 6.13 -32.40 18.24
C SER A 173 6.84 -31.60 17.14
N PHE A 174 6.81 -30.26 17.22
CA PHE A 174 7.29 -29.39 16.12
C PHE A 174 8.77 -28.99 16.29
N ARG A 175 9.57 -29.23 15.24
CA ARG A 175 11.02 -28.90 15.23
C ARG A 175 11.31 -27.40 15.00
N SER A 176 10.32 -26.58 14.68
CA SER A 176 10.46 -25.17 14.28
C SER A 176 9.39 -24.25 14.87
N GLY A 177 9.20 -24.27 16.20
CA GLY A 177 8.13 -23.52 16.88
C GLY A 177 8.16 -22.00 16.75
N SER A 178 7.51 -21.44 15.72
CA SER A 178 7.27 -20.00 15.60
C SER A 178 6.31 -19.51 16.70
N ARG A 179 6.74 -18.53 17.52
CA ARG A 179 6.05 -18.18 18.77
C ARG A 179 4.88 -17.21 18.58
N GLY A 180 3.72 -17.78 18.31
CA GLY A 180 2.42 -17.11 18.31
C GLY A 180 2.12 -16.30 17.04
N LEU A 181 0.92 -15.70 17.01
CA LEU A 181 0.34 -15.06 15.83
C LEU A 181 1.23 -14.04 15.09
N ALA A 182 1.22 -14.13 13.76
CA ALA A 182 1.72 -13.14 12.82
C ALA A 182 0.89 -11.84 12.85
N ARG A 183 1.48 -10.74 12.34
CA ARG A 183 0.72 -9.56 11.91
C ARG A 183 -0.10 -9.92 10.66
N MET A 184 -1.37 -9.57 10.68
CA MET A 184 -2.26 -9.58 9.52
C MET A 184 -2.43 -8.14 9.06
N ASP A 185 -2.47 -7.92 7.75
CA ASP A 185 -2.77 -6.61 7.20
C ASP A 185 -4.27 -6.32 7.36
N ALA A 186 -4.61 -5.08 7.71
CA ALA A 186 -5.98 -4.63 7.94
C ALA A 186 -6.57 -4.07 6.63
N PRO A 187 -7.53 -4.76 5.96
CA PRO A 187 -8.17 -4.24 4.75
C PRO A 187 -8.93 -2.95 5.05
N THR A 188 -9.00 -1.99 4.12
CA THR A 188 -9.60 -0.66 4.31
C THR A 188 -10.89 -0.70 5.12
N GLY A 189 -10.99 0.16 6.15
CA GLY A 189 -12.10 0.16 7.11
C GLY A 189 -11.99 -0.91 8.21
N THR A 190 -10.82 -1.51 8.43
CA THR A 190 -10.61 -2.52 9.48
C THR A 190 -9.64 -2.06 10.57
N LEU A 191 -9.95 -2.37 11.83
CA LEU A 191 -9.02 -2.34 12.96
C LEU A 191 -8.80 -3.77 13.45
N ILE A 192 -7.54 -4.22 13.53
CA ILE A 192 -7.15 -5.51 14.09
C ILE A 192 -6.38 -5.25 15.39
N ALA A 193 -6.83 -5.84 16.50
CA ALA A 193 -6.20 -5.75 17.82
C ALA A 193 -5.78 -7.13 18.34
N TYR A 194 -4.61 -7.20 18.96
CA TYR A 194 -4.01 -8.39 19.53
C TYR A 194 -3.67 -8.14 21.00
N ALA A 195 -3.97 -9.11 21.87
CA ALA A 195 -3.64 -9.01 23.30
C ALA A 195 -2.14 -8.88 23.60
N THR A 196 -1.28 -9.31 22.68
CA THR A 196 0.17 -9.12 22.74
C THR A 196 0.75 -9.02 21.32
N GLY A 197 1.90 -8.36 21.19
CA GLY A 197 2.59 -8.16 19.91
C GLY A 197 3.12 -9.47 19.25
N PRO A 198 3.44 -9.43 17.95
CA PRO A 198 4.04 -10.56 17.23
C PRO A 198 5.29 -11.13 17.92
N GLY A 199 5.48 -12.45 17.85
CA GLY A 199 6.64 -13.15 18.43
C GLY A 199 6.69 -13.21 19.97
N ARG A 200 5.64 -12.77 20.67
CA ARG A 200 5.56 -12.74 22.15
C ARG A 200 4.34 -13.50 22.64
N VAL A 201 4.42 -14.09 23.82
CA VAL A 201 3.29 -14.79 24.47
C VAL A 201 2.41 -13.78 25.22
N ALA A 202 1.11 -14.09 25.35
CA ALA A 202 0.17 -13.33 26.18
C ALA A 202 0.05 -14.03 27.54
N ALA A 203 0.00 -13.28 28.64
CA ALA A 203 -0.20 -13.89 29.95
C ALA A 203 -1.69 -14.13 30.17
N ASP A 204 -2.07 -15.36 30.55
CA ASP A 204 -3.40 -15.64 31.10
C ASP A 204 -3.73 -14.66 32.23
N GLY A 205 -2.75 -14.38 33.10
CA GLY A 205 -2.93 -13.58 34.31
C GLY A 205 -3.55 -14.38 35.46
N THR A 206 -3.65 -13.73 36.62
CA THR A 206 -4.16 -14.32 37.87
C THR A 206 -5.55 -13.81 38.27
N SER A 207 -6.19 -13.00 37.43
CA SER A 207 -7.49 -12.38 37.69
C SER A 207 -8.63 -13.15 37.01
N ARG A 208 -9.88 -12.75 37.27
CA ARG A 208 -11.09 -13.29 36.60
C ARG A 208 -10.96 -13.33 35.07
N ASN A 209 -10.34 -12.29 34.51
CA ASN A 209 -10.22 -12.04 33.09
C ASN A 209 -8.74 -12.00 32.68
N SER A 210 -8.45 -12.19 31.39
CA SER A 210 -7.12 -11.87 30.84
C SER A 210 -6.78 -10.40 31.13
N PRO A 211 -5.49 -10.02 31.29
CA PRO A 211 -5.11 -8.62 31.45
C PRO A 211 -5.62 -7.73 30.31
N PHE A 212 -5.63 -8.26 29.08
CA PHE A 212 -6.12 -7.53 27.91
C PHE A 212 -7.62 -7.28 27.97
N THR A 213 -8.42 -8.33 28.20
CA THR A 213 -9.88 -8.19 28.24
C THR A 213 -10.35 -7.43 29.47
N LYS A 214 -9.71 -7.60 30.65
CA LYS A 214 -9.88 -6.76 31.85
C LYS A 214 -9.79 -5.27 31.53
N HIS A 215 -8.79 -4.84 30.78
CA HIS A 215 -8.62 -3.43 30.41
C HIS A 215 -9.52 -3.01 29.23
N LEU A 216 -9.78 -3.88 28.26
CA LEU A 216 -10.67 -3.61 27.13
C LEU A 216 -12.11 -3.36 27.59
N LEU A 217 -12.62 -4.20 28.50
CA LEU A 217 -13.95 -4.06 29.12
C LEU A 217 -14.15 -2.75 29.88
N ALA A 218 -13.06 -2.14 30.38
CA ALA A 218 -13.10 -0.85 31.04
C ALA A 218 -13.12 0.31 30.02
N GLN A 219 -12.29 0.26 28.97
CA GLN A 219 -12.13 1.38 28.04
C GLN A 219 -13.27 1.47 27.00
N ILE A 220 -13.84 0.35 26.52
CA ILE A 220 -14.99 0.37 25.58
C ILE A 220 -16.27 0.99 26.19
N LYS A 221 -16.29 1.27 27.50
CA LYS A 221 -17.43 1.89 28.20
C LYS A 221 -17.27 3.41 28.37
N VAL A 222 -16.13 4.00 28.01
CA VAL A 222 -15.85 5.42 28.26
C VAL A 222 -16.46 6.29 27.15
N PRO A 223 -17.38 7.22 27.45
CA PRO A 223 -18.01 8.09 26.46
C PRO A 223 -17.00 8.94 25.69
N GLY A 224 -17.18 9.04 24.36
CA GLY A 224 -16.38 9.92 23.50
C GLY A 224 -14.95 9.43 23.21
N GLN A 225 -14.55 8.22 23.62
CA GLN A 225 -13.28 7.65 23.16
C GLN A 225 -13.39 7.07 21.75
N LYS A 226 -12.48 7.50 20.85
CA LYS A 226 -12.25 6.86 19.55
C LYS A 226 -11.70 5.43 19.75
N ALA A 227 -11.98 4.52 18.82
CA ALA A 227 -11.48 3.14 18.86
C ALA A 227 -9.96 3.04 19.05
N GLU A 228 -9.17 3.85 18.34
CA GLU A 228 -7.71 3.94 18.50
C GLU A 228 -7.30 4.35 19.93
N GLU A 229 -8.02 5.31 20.54
CA GLU A 229 -7.74 5.75 21.90
C GLU A 229 -8.10 4.66 22.92
N VAL A 230 -9.22 3.95 22.73
CA VAL A 230 -9.59 2.77 23.52
C VAL A 230 -8.44 1.75 23.53
N PHE A 231 -7.97 1.30 22.36
CA PHE A 231 -6.89 0.30 22.31
C PHE A 231 -5.54 0.82 22.82
N LYS A 232 -5.25 2.12 22.64
CA LYS A 232 -4.10 2.80 23.27
C LYS A 232 -4.18 2.80 24.80
N GLN A 233 -5.34 3.07 25.39
CA GLN A 233 -5.54 2.99 26.85
C GLN A 233 -5.52 1.55 27.36
N VAL A 234 -6.01 0.58 26.58
CA VAL A 234 -5.84 -0.86 26.89
C VAL A 234 -4.37 -1.24 26.92
N ARG A 235 -3.56 -0.81 25.95
CA ARG A 235 -2.11 -1.03 25.96
C ARG A 235 -1.44 -0.46 27.20
N VAL A 236 -1.82 0.76 27.63
CA VAL A 236 -1.31 1.38 28.87
C VAL A 236 -1.68 0.55 30.10
N GLY A 237 -2.94 0.14 30.22
CA GLY A 237 -3.42 -0.72 31.30
C GLY A 237 -2.68 -2.05 31.37
N VAL A 238 -2.67 -2.83 30.29
CA VAL A 238 -2.02 -4.15 30.23
C VAL A 238 -0.52 -4.07 30.54
N ARG A 239 0.17 -3.03 30.04
CA ARG A 239 1.59 -2.83 30.36
C ARG A 239 1.83 -2.53 31.85
N LYS A 240 0.94 -1.79 32.50
CA LYS A 240 1.00 -1.55 33.95
C LYS A 240 0.74 -2.84 34.73
N ASP A 241 -0.37 -3.52 34.41
CA ASP A 241 -0.87 -4.71 35.11
C ASP A 241 0.07 -5.92 35.00
N THR A 242 0.72 -6.10 33.84
CA THR A 242 1.65 -7.21 33.59
C THR A 242 3.13 -6.86 33.86
N GLY A 243 3.43 -5.67 34.41
CA GLY A 243 4.82 -5.23 34.63
C GLY A 243 5.65 -5.17 33.35
N ASN A 244 5.05 -4.71 32.25
CA ASN A 244 5.58 -4.69 30.88
C ASN A 244 5.86 -6.06 30.23
N LYS A 245 5.46 -7.19 30.85
CA LYS A 245 5.65 -8.53 30.24
C LYS A 245 4.83 -8.71 28.97
N GLN A 246 3.62 -8.16 28.95
CA GLN A 246 2.69 -8.14 27.82
C GLN A 246 2.57 -6.73 27.24
N THR A 247 2.39 -6.61 25.93
CA THR A 247 2.14 -5.32 25.26
C THR A 247 1.17 -5.54 24.10
N PRO A 248 -0.10 -5.12 24.21
CA PRO A 248 -1.07 -5.17 23.13
C PRO A 248 -0.60 -4.44 21.89
N TRP A 249 -1.07 -4.93 20.74
CA TRP A 249 -0.72 -4.43 19.42
C TRP A 249 -1.97 -4.23 18.57
N GLU A 250 -1.97 -3.23 17.71
CA GLU A 250 -3.06 -2.98 16.77
C GLU A 250 -2.53 -2.62 15.37
N ALA A 251 -3.35 -2.85 14.36
CA ALA A 251 -3.19 -2.37 13.00
C ALA A 251 -4.54 -1.78 12.55
N SER A 252 -4.58 -0.48 12.25
CA SER A 252 -5.78 0.23 11.83
C SER A 252 -5.63 0.71 10.40
N SER A 253 -6.69 0.51 9.61
CA SER A 253 -6.95 1.19 8.34
C SER A 253 -8.36 1.80 8.34
N LEU A 254 -8.85 2.20 9.53
CA LEU A 254 -10.09 2.95 9.67
C LEU A 254 -9.97 4.30 8.95
N THR A 255 -10.98 4.60 8.14
CA THR A 255 -11.05 5.83 7.34
C THR A 255 -11.91 6.92 7.99
N GLY A 256 -12.43 6.67 9.19
CA GLY A 256 -13.26 7.60 9.94
C GLY A 256 -13.55 7.06 11.33
N ASP A 257 -13.96 7.95 12.23
CA ASP A 257 -14.08 7.64 13.65
C ASP A 257 -15.09 6.51 13.94
N PHE A 258 -14.85 5.83 15.07
CA PHE A 258 -15.80 4.97 15.74
C PHE A 258 -15.74 5.17 17.25
N TYR A 259 -16.92 5.29 17.85
CA TYR A 259 -17.13 5.47 19.29
C TYR A 259 -17.96 4.31 19.81
N PHE A 260 -17.41 3.53 20.75
CA PHE A 260 -18.16 2.47 21.43
C PHE A 260 -19.32 3.05 22.26
N VAL A 261 -19.09 4.22 22.89
CA VAL A 261 -20.09 5.07 23.54
C VAL A 261 -19.93 6.49 23.03
N GLU A 262 -21.00 7.09 22.51
CA GLU A 262 -21.02 8.49 22.06
C GLU A 262 -21.13 9.45 23.25
N ARG A 263 -20.68 10.70 23.08
CA ARG A 263 -20.75 11.72 24.12
C ARG A 263 -22.09 12.47 24.04
N ALA A 264 -22.90 12.39 25.10
CA ALA A 264 -24.12 13.18 25.18
C ALA A 264 -23.80 14.68 25.26
N GLY A 265 -24.46 15.50 24.42
CA GLY A 265 -24.43 16.96 24.49
C GLY A 265 -24.09 17.67 23.17
N GLU A 266 -23.44 17.00 22.23
CA GLU A 266 -23.17 17.56 20.89
C GLU A 266 -24.10 16.89 19.85
N PRO A 267 -24.74 17.65 18.94
CA PRO A 267 -25.45 17.06 17.83
C PRO A 267 -24.45 16.34 16.90
N PRO A 268 -24.78 15.15 16.36
CA PRO A 268 -23.85 14.43 15.51
C PRO A 268 -23.55 15.24 14.26
N LEU A 269 -22.28 15.60 14.06
CA LEU A 269 -21.78 16.04 12.76
C LEU A 269 -22.03 14.93 11.75
N ARG A 270 -23.13 15.05 10.99
CA ARG A 270 -23.41 14.23 9.81
C ARG A 270 -22.42 14.60 8.71
N VAL A 271 -21.20 14.10 8.84
CA VAL A 271 -20.15 14.21 7.82
C VAL A 271 -20.66 13.51 6.56
N ALA A 272 -21.05 14.30 5.55
CA ALA A 272 -21.22 13.80 4.19
C ALA A 272 -19.89 13.18 3.75
N GLY A 273 -19.95 11.97 3.17
CA GLY A 273 -18.81 11.03 3.13
C GLY A 273 -17.48 11.63 2.67
N GLY A 274 -16.58 11.89 3.62
CA GLY A 274 -15.25 12.44 3.38
C GLY A 274 -14.29 12.04 4.51
N SER A 275 -13.26 11.27 4.17
CA SER A 275 -12.31 10.68 5.11
C SER A 275 -11.00 11.47 5.16
N PRO A 276 -10.60 12.05 6.30
CA PRO A 276 -9.29 12.67 6.44
C PRO A 276 -8.21 11.58 6.55
N SER A 277 -7.41 11.43 5.50
CA SER A 277 -6.33 10.44 5.45
C SER A 277 -5.14 10.85 6.34
N VAL A 278 -4.59 9.88 7.09
CA VAL A 278 -3.17 9.93 7.48
C VAL A 278 -2.35 10.07 6.20
N ASP A 279 -1.33 10.94 6.20
CA ASP A 279 -0.46 11.13 5.04
C ASP A 279 0.13 9.77 4.58
N PRO A 280 -0.16 9.31 3.34
CA PRO A 280 0.39 8.06 2.83
C PRO A 280 1.93 8.03 2.76
N VAL A 281 2.58 9.20 2.76
CA VAL A 281 4.04 9.33 2.85
C VAL A 281 4.51 9.10 4.29
N GLU A 282 3.80 9.63 5.30
CA GLU A 282 4.09 9.32 6.71
C GLU A 282 3.93 7.83 7.00
N LEU A 283 2.82 7.22 6.57
CA LEU A 283 2.55 5.81 6.78
C LEU A 283 3.64 4.92 6.17
N LYS A 284 4.08 5.22 4.93
CA LYS A 284 5.18 4.50 4.27
C LYS A 284 6.54 4.71 4.94
N PHE A 285 6.79 5.90 5.49
CA PHE A 285 8.01 6.13 6.29
C PHE A 285 7.95 5.27 7.56
N TRP A 286 6.81 5.27 8.28
CA TRP A 286 6.67 4.47 9.50
C TRP A 286 6.80 2.96 9.24
N ASP A 287 6.11 2.39 8.24
CA ASP A 287 6.21 0.95 7.92
C ASP A 287 7.63 0.51 7.52
N SER A 288 8.46 1.40 6.95
CA SER A 288 9.87 1.09 6.64
C SER A 288 10.80 1.16 7.86
N VAL A 289 10.40 1.89 8.91
CA VAL A 289 11.19 2.12 10.13
C VAL A 289 10.78 1.20 11.28
N GLU A 290 9.48 0.93 11.46
CA GLU A 290 8.89 0.25 12.63
C GLU A 290 9.53 -1.10 12.99
N LYS A 291 10.01 -1.83 11.98
CA LYS A 291 10.59 -3.18 12.13
C LYS A 291 12.11 -3.16 12.31
N SER A 292 12.78 -2.02 12.15
CA SER A 292 14.24 -1.92 12.29
C SER A 292 14.67 -1.94 13.75
N ASP A 293 15.88 -2.42 14.03
CA ASP A 293 16.57 -2.20 15.32
C ASP A 293 17.70 -1.16 15.22
N ASP A 294 17.81 -0.47 14.09
CA ASP A 294 18.61 0.75 13.91
C ASP A 294 17.92 1.93 14.63
N PRO A 295 18.52 2.55 15.66
CA PRO A 295 17.93 3.69 16.36
C PRO A 295 17.84 4.96 15.49
N ASP A 296 18.64 5.08 14.44
CA ASP A 296 18.79 6.31 13.67
C ASP A 296 17.71 6.48 12.62
N LEU A 297 17.13 5.37 12.14
CA LEU A 297 15.89 5.40 11.36
C LEU A 297 14.72 5.99 12.17
N TYR A 298 14.63 5.69 13.46
CA TYR A 298 13.63 6.32 14.34
C TYR A 298 13.96 7.79 14.64
N ARG A 299 15.24 8.19 14.64
CA ARG A 299 15.62 9.62 14.72
C ARG A 299 15.25 10.36 13.44
N ALA A 300 15.48 9.75 12.27
CA ALA A 300 15.12 10.31 10.96
C ALA A 300 13.60 10.50 10.83
N TYR A 301 12.81 9.47 11.14
CA TYR A 301 11.35 9.56 11.16
C TYR A 301 10.87 10.67 12.13
N LEU A 302 11.44 10.79 13.33
CA LEU A 302 11.10 11.86 14.29
C LEU A 302 11.53 13.26 13.85
N LYS A 303 12.58 13.38 13.04
CA LYS A 303 13.03 14.66 12.48
C LYS A 303 12.08 15.13 11.37
N GLN A 304 11.59 14.20 10.54
CA GLN A 304 10.63 14.49 9.47
C GLN A 304 9.21 14.72 10.01
N TYR A 305 8.79 13.93 10.99
CA TYR A 305 7.42 13.95 11.54
C TYR A 305 7.41 14.18 13.07
N PRO A 306 7.90 15.33 13.58
CA PRO A 306 8.06 15.56 15.02
C PRO A 306 6.73 15.59 15.81
N LYS A 307 5.62 15.91 15.13
CA LYS A 307 4.23 15.85 15.65
C LYS A 307 3.38 14.78 14.94
N GLY A 308 4.00 13.89 14.17
CA GLY A 308 3.31 12.93 13.31
C GLY A 308 2.56 11.81 14.05
N SER A 309 1.71 11.12 13.29
CA SER A 309 0.83 10.03 13.71
C SER A 309 1.55 8.94 14.53
N PHE A 310 2.80 8.63 14.19
CA PHE A 310 3.61 7.58 14.85
C PHE A 310 4.76 8.16 15.71
N ALA A 311 4.83 9.48 15.89
CA ALA A 311 5.90 10.17 16.63
C ALA A 311 5.97 9.82 18.12
N ALA A 312 4.91 9.24 18.68
CA ALA A 312 4.95 8.64 20.01
C ALA A 312 5.71 7.30 20.04
N LEU A 313 5.49 6.45 19.03
CA LEU A 313 6.06 5.10 18.94
C LEU A 313 7.57 5.12 18.71
N ALA A 314 8.03 5.97 17.79
CA ALA A 314 9.46 6.14 17.52
C ALA A 314 10.26 6.57 18.78
N ARG A 315 9.74 7.53 19.56
CA ARG A 315 10.34 7.99 20.84
C ARG A 315 10.38 6.91 21.93
N ILE A 316 9.61 5.83 21.78
CA ILE A 316 9.60 4.69 22.71
C ILE A 316 10.62 3.64 22.26
N LYS A 317 10.64 3.29 20.97
CA LYS A 317 11.58 2.31 20.40
C LYS A 317 13.03 2.78 20.48
N LEU A 318 13.31 4.08 20.27
CA LEU A 318 14.64 4.68 20.50
C LEU A 318 15.16 4.47 21.93
N ARG A 319 14.35 4.77 22.94
CA ARG A 319 14.72 4.56 24.35
C ARG A 319 14.95 3.09 24.69
N LYS A 320 14.24 2.18 24.02
CA LYS A 320 14.45 0.73 24.17
C LYS A 320 15.81 0.32 23.59
N LEU A 321 16.13 0.74 22.37
CA LEU A 321 17.41 0.43 21.71
C LEU A 321 18.63 0.96 22.48
N ALA A 322 18.52 2.16 23.04
CA ALA A 322 19.54 2.75 23.90
C ALA A 322 19.73 2.03 25.27
N SER A 323 18.80 1.16 25.67
CA SER A 323 18.94 0.35 26.89
C SER A 323 19.60 -1.02 26.63
N SER A 324 19.36 -1.61 25.45
CA SER A 324 19.93 -2.91 25.07
C SER A 324 21.43 -2.89 24.80
N SER A 325 22.00 -1.75 24.37
CA SER A 325 23.43 -1.61 24.09
C SER A 325 24.33 -1.62 25.33
N ARG A 326 23.78 -1.63 26.55
CA ARG A 326 24.54 -1.61 27.82
C ARG A 326 24.72 -2.98 28.50
N GLN A 327 24.24 -4.08 27.91
CA GLN A 327 24.34 -5.42 28.50
C GLN A 327 25.29 -6.39 27.76
N GLY A 328 26.10 -5.88 26.83
CA GLY A 328 26.97 -6.67 25.94
C GLY A 328 28.46 -6.63 26.28
N MET A 329 28.87 -6.94 27.51
CA MET A 329 30.29 -7.15 27.86
C MET A 329 30.48 -8.44 28.67
N PRO A 330 31.15 -9.48 28.12
CA PRO A 330 31.56 -10.66 28.89
C PRO A 330 32.86 -10.38 29.65
N GLY A 331 32.88 -10.70 30.95
CA GLY A 331 34.11 -10.65 31.76
C GLY A 331 34.99 -11.88 31.51
N PRO A 332 36.33 -11.74 31.34
CA PRO A 332 37.23 -12.87 31.18
C PRO A 332 37.54 -13.54 32.54
N SER A 333 37.61 -14.87 32.54
CA SER A 333 38.11 -15.67 33.67
C SER A 333 39.59 -16.05 33.45
N ALA A 334 40.33 -16.26 34.53
CA ALA A 334 41.79 -16.33 34.53
C ALA A 334 42.39 -17.72 34.24
N ARG A 335 43.66 -17.74 33.83
CA ARG A 335 44.66 -18.79 34.14
C ARG A 335 46.09 -18.22 34.02
N ASP A 336 47.01 -18.81 34.76
CA ASP A 336 48.33 -18.23 35.09
C ASP A 336 49.40 -18.30 33.98
N GLY A 337 50.38 -17.38 34.08
CA GLY A 337 51.62 -17.41 33.30
C GLY A 337 52.58 -16.28 33.65
N LYS A 338 53.49 -16.48 34.62
CA LYS A 338 54.45 -15.45 35.06
C LYS A 338 55.52 -15.14 34.00
N LYS A 339 55.67 -13.86 33.62
CA LYS A 339 56.94 -13.26 33.15
C LYS A 339 56.94 -11.73 33.36
N LYS A 340 58.14 -11.14 33.43
CA LYS A 340 58.39 -9.75 33.83
C LYS A 340 58.13 -8.77 32.66
N PRO A 341 57.48 -7.61 32.87
CA PRO A 341 57.23 -6.64 31.81
C PRO A 341 58.47 -5.76 31.50
N PRO A 342 58.62 -5.29 30.24
CA PRO A 342 59.43 -4.12 29.89
C PRO A 342 58.64 -2.81 30.07
N ASP A 343 59.32 -1.67 29.92
CA ASP A 343 58.74 -0.33 30.09
C ASP A 343 57.64 0.02 29.06
N PRO A 344 56.66 0.87 29.42
CA PRO A 344 55.57 1.25 28.53
C PRO A 344 56.04 2.16 27.38
N PRO A 345 55.50 1.99 26.15
CA PRO A 345 55.77 2.90 25.05
C PRO A 345 55.19 4.30 25.31
N PRO A 346 55.72 5.36 24.66
CA PRO A 346 55.22 6.72 24.82
C PRO A 346 53.75 6.84 24.39
N ALA A 347 53.01 7.75 25.04
CA ALA A 347 51.60 7.97 24.76
C ALA A 347 51.37 8.41 23.30
N PRO A 348 50.41 7.81 22.58
CA PRO A 348 50.15 8.11 21.18
C PRO A 348 49.65 9.56 21.00
N THR A 349 50.23 10.28 20.04
CA THR A 349 49.91 11.71 19.78
C THR A 349 48.92 11.92 18.63
N THR A 350 48.47 10.85 17.97
CA THR A 350 47.55 10.86 16.83
C THR A 350 46.41 9.86 17.04
N GLY A 351 45.30 10.08 16.34
CA GLY A 351 44.22 9.10 16.19
C GLY A 351 44.20 8.50 14.79
N LYS A 352 43.39 7.45 14.62
CA LYS A 352 43.17 6.75 13.35
C LYS A 352 41.71 6.82 12.92
N LEU A 353 41.48 7.16 11.66
CA LEU A 353 40.15 7.18 11.04
C LEU A 353 40.11 6.23 9.83
N ILE A 354 39.16 5.31 9.84
CA ILE A 354 38.80 4.46 8.70
C ILE A 354 37.47 4.95 8.14
N ILE A 355 37.38 5.18 6.83
CA ILE A 355 36.14 5.57 6.17
C ILE A 355 35.70 4.41 5.27
N ARG A 356 34.40 4.06 5.31
CA ARG A 356 33.82 3.00 4.47
C ARG A 356 32.52 3.46 3.84
N SER A 357 32.32 3.15 2.56
CA SER A 357 31.18 3.58 1.77
C SER A 357 30.36 2.40 1.27
N ASN A 358 29.08 2.63 0.96
CA ASN A 358 28.23 1.68 0.27
C ASN A 358 28.32 1.78 -1.27
N VAL A 359 29.11 2.70 -1.81
CA VAL A 359 29.29 2.92 -3.26
C VAL A 359 30.79 3.00 -3.56
N SER A 360 31.22 2.40 -4.67
CA SER A 360 32.62 2.40 -5.11
C SER A 360 32.93 3.58 -6.04
N GLY A 361 34.18 4.03 -6.04
CA GLY A 361 34.63 5.16 -6.85
C GLY A 361 33.92 6.46 -6.49
N ASP A 362 33.65 6.67 -5.20
CA ASP A 362 33.25 7.95 -4.63
C ASP A 362 34.47 8.82 -4.29
N THR A 363 34.25 9.99 -3.69
CA THR A 363 35.28 10.98 -3.38
C THR A 363 35.16 11.43 -1.93
N VAL A 364 36.21 11.26 -1.15
CA VAL A 364 36.30 11.61 0.27
C VAL A 364 37.10 12.90 0.46
N TYR A 365 36.58 13.77 1.33
CA TYR A 365 37.25 14.97 1.81
C TYR A 365 37.30 14.94 3.36
N LEU A 366 38.45 15.34 3.91
CA LEU A 366 38.69 15.55 5.34
C LEU A 366 39.04 17.01 5.56
N ASP A 367 38.27 17.70 6.41
CA ASP A 367 38.40 19.13 6.70
C ASP A 367 38.45 20.01 5.42
N GLY A 368 37.67 19.59 4.42
CA GLY A 368 37.62 20.20 3.08
C GLY A 368 38.72 19.75 2.11
N LYS A 369 39.82 19.16 2.60
CA LYS A 369 40.92 18.63 1.77
C LYS A 369 40.53 17.31 1.14
N LEU A 370 40.72 17.17 -0.17
CA LEU A 370 40.56 15.90 -0.90
C LEU A 370 41.58 14.86 -0.39
N VAL A 371 41.12 13.65 -0.08
CA VAL A 371 41.99 12.54 0.36
C VAL A 371 41.92 11.28 -0.51
N GLY A 372 41.01 11.21 -1.47
CA GLY A 372 40.89 10.10 -2.44
C GLY A 372 39.52 9.41 -2.40
N PRO A 373 39.37 8.25 -3.05
CA PRO A 373 38.17 7.43 -2.94
C PRO A 373 38.13 6.67 -1.60
N THR A 374 36.96 6.16 -1.22
CA THR A 374 36.85 5.36 0.01
C THR A 374 37.54 4.00 -0.12
N GLY A 375 38.36 3.62 0.87
CA GLY A 375 39.23 2.43 0.79
C GLY A 375 39.47 1.72 2.13
N PRO A 376 40.40 0.75 2.17
CA PRO A 376 40.82 0.06 3.40
C PRO A 376 41.81 0.89 4.24
N ASP A 377 42.36 1.96 3.67
CA ASP A 377 43.45 2.74 4.24
C ASP A 377 43.04 3.51 5.50
N VAL A 378 44.02 3.69 6.40
CA VAL A 378 43.82 4.38 7.68
C VAL A 378 44.33 5.82 7.56
N HIS A 379 43.43 6.79 7.68
CA HIS A 379 43.82 8.19 7.79
C HIS A 379 44.33 8.46 9.21
N VAL A 380 45.59 8.86 9.35
CA VAL A 380 46.17 9.28 10.64
C VAL A 380 45.94 10.78 10.80
N LEU A 381 45.26 11.17 11.88
CA LEU A 381 44.85 12.55 12.14
C LEU A 381 45.29 13.00 13.55
N THR A 382 45.26 14.31 13.77
CA THR A 382 45.38 14.90 15.11
C THR A 382 44.20 14.49 16.00
N PRO A 383 44.35 14.50 17.34
CA PRO A 383 43.19 14.44 18.23
C PRO A 383 42.37 15.73 18.13
N GLY A 384 41.04 15.63 17.99
CA GLY A 384 40.14 16.77 17.85
C GLY A 384 38.91 16.54 16.97
N GLU A 385 38.20 17.63 16.68
CA GLU A 385 37.05 17.64 15.75
C GLU A 385 37.51 17.58 14.29
N HIS A 386 36.95 16.68 13.49
CA HIS A 386 37.20 16.59 12.05
C HIS A 386 35.88 16.50 11.25
N GLU A 387 35.76 17.24 10.13
CA GLU A 387 34.62 17.14 9.20
C GLU A 387 34.92 16.20 8.02
N ILE A 388 34.07 15.20 7.85
CA ILE A 388 34.14 14.21 6.78
C ILE A 388 33.03 14.52 5.77
N ARG A 389 33.39 14.58 4.48
CA ARG A 389 32.44 14.73 3.38
C ARG A 389 32.72 13.66 2.32
N VAL A 390 31.70 12.91 1.90
CA VAL A 390 31.82 11.86 0.88
C VAL A 390 30.79 12.10 -0.22
N GLU A 391 31.22 12.02 -1.48
CA GLU A 391 30.44 12.48 -2.65
C GLU A 391 30.54 11.53 -3.84
N LYS A 392 29.44 11.41 -4.58
CA LYS A 392 29.34 10.65 -5.84
C LYS A 392 28.25 11.27 -6.72
N GLU A 393 28.50 11.39 -8.03
CA GLU A 393 27.47 11.89 -8.96
C GLU A 393 26.21 11.00 -8.92
N GLY A 394 25.04 11.62 -8.83
CA GLY A 394 23.76 10.90 -8.69
C GLY A 394 23.44 10.44 -7.26
N PHE A 395 24.23 10.86 -6.27
CA PHE A 395 23.99 10.59 -4.85
C PHE A 395 24.09 11.87 -4.03
N LYS A 396 23.30 11.94 -2.94
CA LYS A 396 23.37 13.03 -1.97
C LYS A 396 24.72 13.00 -1.26
N THR A 397 25.39 14.16 -1.17
CA THR A 397 26.61 14.33 -0.36
C THR A 397 26.39 13.85 1.07
N PHE A 398 27.17 12.86 1.51
CA PHE A 398 27.25 12.46 2.91
C PHE A 398 28.15 13.44 3.66
N LYS A 399 27.73 13.86 4.87
CA LYS A 399 28.55 14.65 5.79
C LYS A 399 28.48 14.09 7.21
N ALA A 400 29.61 14.06 7.90
CA ALA A 400 29.72 13.75 9.31
C ALA A 400 30.74 14.66 10.01
N LYS A 401 30.64 14.79 11.33
CA LYS A 401 31.73 15.29 12.18
C LYS A 401 32.03 14.23 13.23
N ILE A 402 33.31 14.10 13.59
CA ILE A 402 33.81 13.14 14.56
C ILE A 402 34.72 13.83 15.58
N HIS A 403 34.90 13.19 16.74
CA HIS A 403 35.83 13.64 17.77
C HIS A 403 36.89 12.57 18.02
N LEU A 404 38.02 12.70 17.33
CA LEU A 404 39.06 11.69 17.36
C LEU A 404 39.95 11.87 18.60
N VAL A 405 40.13 10.81 19.39
CA VAL A 405 40.95 10.84 20.60
C VAL A 405 42.37 10.32 20.34
N ALA A 406 43.34 10.77 21.15
CA ALA A 406 44.73 10.35 21.07
C ALA A 406 44.87 8.82 21.28
N GLY A 407 45.45 8.12 20.31
CA GLY A 407 45.50 6.65 20.27
C GLY A 407 44.20 5.94 19.91
N GLY A 408 43.10 6.67 19.70
CA GLY A 408 41.80 6.12 19.32
C GLY A 408 41.76 5.67 17.86
N GLU A 409 40.87 4.72 17.57
CA GLU A 409 40.54 4.29 16.21
C GLU A 409 39.02 4.40 16.01
N GLU A 410 38.61 5.17 15.00
CA GLU A 410 37.21 5.42 14.65
C GLU A 410 36.91 4.94 13.24
N THR A 411 35.69 4.42 13.00
CA THR A 411 35.25 3.96 11.68
C THR A 411 33.94 4.63 11.27
N VAL A 412 34.01 5.53 10.29
CA VAL A 412 32.83 6.21 9.75
C VAL A 412 32.30 5.48 8.53
N ARG A 413 31.01 5.14 8.58
CA ARG A 413 30.31 4.44 7.49
C ARG A 413 29.45 5.43 6.73
N ALA A 414 30.01 5.98 5.65
CA ALA A 414 29.28 6.81 4.72
C ALA A 414 28.20 5.98 4.02
N ARG A 415 26.94 6.41 4.14
CA ARG A 415 25.81 5.82 3.40
C ARG A 415 25.27 6.84 2.42
N LEU A 416 25.77 6.78 1.19
CA LEU A 416 25.31 7.58 0.07
C LEU A 416 23.93 7.08 -0.38
N GLU A 417 22.95 7.99 -0.39
CA GLU A 417 21.60 7.77 -0.93
C GLU A 417 21.53 8.31 -2.36
N ARG A 418 20.83 7.61 -3.25
CA ARG A 418 20.60 8.10 -4.62
C ARG A 418 19.77 9.38 -4.61
N GLU A 419 20.08 10.31 -5.49
CA GLU A 419 19.31 11.53 -5.68
C GLU A 419 18.15 11.29 -6.66
N VAL A 420 16.95 11.10 -6.13
CA VAL A 420 15.72 10.90 -6.91
C VAL A 420 15.07 12.27 -7.15
N PRO A 421 14.89 12.73 -8.41
CA PRO A 421 14.23 14.00 -8.70
C PRO A 421 12.77 13.99 -8.23
N SER A 422 12.27 15.15 -7.77
CA SER A 422 10.91 15.27 -7.22
C SER A 422 9.84 14.73 -8.18
N HIS A 423 8.82 14.10 -7.60
CA HIS A 423 7.75 13.43 -8.35
C HIS A 423 6.72 14.40 -8.92
N ASP A 424 6.60 15.58 -8.31
CA ASP A 424 5.49 16.50 -8.54
C ASP A 424 5.80 17.53 -9.65
N GLN A 425 6.98 17.42 -10.28
CA GLN A 425 7.43 18.26 -11.39
C GLN A 425 8.11 17.39 -12.46
N GLY A 426 7.65 17.50 -13.71
CA GLY A 426 8.30 16.86 -14.85
C GLY A 426 9.64 17.53 -15.14
N PHE A 427 10.67 16.73 -15.42
CA PHE A 427 12.03 17.21 -15.70
C PHE A 427 12.46 16.91 -17.14
N ARG A 428 13.53 17.56 -17.60
CA ARG A 428 14.17 17.31 -18.90
C ARG A 428 15.68 17.31 -18.71
N ASP A 429 16.34 16.24 -19.16
CA ASP A 429 17.80 16.23 -19.26
C ASP A 429 18.24 17.04 -20.51
N ARG A 430 19.36 17.76 -20.37
CA ARG A 430 19.93 18.60 -21.44
C ARG A 430 20.85 17.78 -22.34
N LEU A 431 20.77 18.01 -23.65
CA LEU A 431 21.62 17.41 -24.68
C LEU A 431 22.94 18.20 -24.85
N ARG A 432 23.95 17.61 -25.50
CA ARG A 432 25.26 18.24 -25.77
C ARG A 432 25.19 19.56 -26.53
N ASP A 433 24.15 19.77 -27.33
CA ASP A 433 23.87 21.01 -28.07
C ASP A 433 23.18 22.10 -27.21
N GLY A 434 23.00 21.86 -25.91
CA GLY A 434 22.30 22.74 -24.97
C GLY A 434 20.77 22.65 -25.03
N SER A 435 20.21 21.92 -26.01
CA SER A 435 18.77 21.73 -26.18
C SER A 435 18.19 20.80 -25.11
N GLN A 436 16.87 20.84 -24.96
CA GLN A 436 16.15 19.98 -24.01
C GLN A 436 15.75 18.66 -24.66
N GLY A 437 15.84 17.57 -23.88
CA GLY A 437 15.31 16.25 -24.21
C GLY A 437 13.82 16.10 -23.93
N PRO A 438 13.27 14.87 -24.07
CA PRO A 438 11.90 14.54 -23.73
C PRO A 438 11.55 14.85 -22.27
N GLU A 439 10.28 15.09 -21.97
CA GLU A 439 9.83 15.32 -20.60
C GLU A 439 9.67 14.00 -19.86
N MET A 440 10.28 13.92 -18.68
CA MET A 440 10.35 12.73 -17.85
C MET A 440 9.63 12.98 -16.54
N VAL A 441 8.94 11.95 -16.05
CA VAL A 441 8.26 11.94 -14.74
C VAL A 441 8.94 10.90 -13.85
N SER A 442 9.36 11.29 -12.66
CA SER A 442 9.92 10.36 -11.67
C SER A 442 8.85 9.40 -11.15
N ILE A 443 9.05 8.10 -11.35
CA ILE A 443 8.18 7.03 -10.85
C ILE A 443 8.83 6.40 -9.61
N ARG A 444 8.06 6.21 -8.53
CA ARG A 444 8.56 5.57 -7.29
C ARG A 444 8.65 4.06 -7.49
N SER A 445 9.60 3.43 -6.80
CA SER A 445 9.58 1.98 -6.63
C SER A 445 8.31 1.53 -5.90
N GLY A 446 7.85 0.33 -6.22
CA GLY A 446 6.61 -0.19 -5.67
C GLY A 446 6.21 -1.54 -6.24
N CYS A 447 5.22 -2.16 -5.60
CA CYS A 447 4.67 -3.44 -6.05
C CYS A 447 3.18 -3.31 -6.35
N PHE A 448 2.71 -4.01 -7.37
CA PHE A 448 1.34 -3.95 -7.86
C PHE A 448 0.79 -5.32 -8.26
N GLN A 449 -0.44 -5.33 -8.76
CA GLN A 449 -1.02 -6.50 -9.45
C GLN A 449 -0.93 -6.26 -10.96
N MET A 450 -0.06 -7.00 -11.61
CA MET A 450 0.15 -6.98 -13.06
C MET A 450 -0.78 -8.01 -13.72
N GLY A 451 -1.45 -7.63 -14.81
CA GLY A 451 -2.46 -8.45 -15.49
C GLY A 451 -3.89 -8.31 -14.93
N SER A 452 -4.85 -8.93 -15.61
CA SER A 452 -6.30 -8.84 -15.35
C SER A 452 -6.81 -9.96 -14.41
N PRO A 453 -7.77 -9.69 -13.50
CA PRO A 453 -8.55 -10.77 -12.86
C PRO A 453 -9.39 -11.52 -13.89
N ASP A 454 -9.75 -12.77 -13.59
CA ASP A 454 -10.47 -13.64 -14.53
C ASP A 454 -11.88 -13.13 -14.90
N SER A 455 -12.42 -12.19 -14.12
CA SER A 455 -13.71 -11.54 -14.35
C SER A 455 -13.65 -10.25 -15.20
N GLU A 456 -12.49 -9.85 -15.73
CA GLU A 456 -12.37 -8.57 -16.45
C GLU A 456 -12.95 -8.62 -17.88
N LYS A 457 -13.90 -7.71 -18.19
CA LYS A 457 -14.61 -7.63 -19.49
C LYS A 457 -13.62 -7.45 -20.66
N GLY A 458 -13.48 -8.50 -21.45
CA GLY A 458 -12.68 -8.49 -22.68
C GLY A 458 -11.19 -8.76 -22.47
N ARG A 459 -10.81 -9.43 -21.36
CA ARG A 459 -9.45 -9.92 -21.09
C ARG A 459 -8.91 -10.92 -22.13
N ASN A 460 -7.66 -11.32 -21.93
CA ASN A 460 -7.04 -12.49 -22.56
C ASN A 460 -6.50 -13.45 -21.47
N ASP A 461 -6.12 -14.67 -21.83
CA ASP A 461 -5.56 -15.63 -20.87
C ASP A 461 -4.09 -15.32 -20.51
N ASN A 462 -3.32 -14.82 -21.49
CA ASN A 462 -1.91 -14.49 -21.39
C ASN A 462 -1.56 -13.26 -20.51
N GLU A 463 -2.57 -12.64 -19.89
CA GLU A 463 -2.47 -11.50 -18.99
C GLU A 463 -2.92 -11.87 -17.56
N ARG A 464 -2.66 -13.12 -17.14
CA ARG A 464 -2.98 -13.65 -15.81
C ARG A 464 -2.45 -12.75 -14.68
N ARG A 465 -3.34 -12.36 -13.75
CA ARG A 465 -2.98 -11.47 -12.63
C ARG A 465 -1.99 -12.11 -11.65
N HIS A 466 -0.90 -11.40 -11.37
CA HIS A 466 0.15 -11.79 -10.41
C HIS A 466 0.78 -10.56 -9.75
N ARG A 467 1.60 -10.76 -8.70
CA ARG A 467 2.29 -9.66 -7.99
C ARG A 467 3.67 -9.41 -8.58
N VAL A 468 3.93 -8.17 -8.96
CA VAL A 468 5.23 -7.70 -9.48
C VAL A 468 5.70 -6.50 -8.66
N CYS A 469 7.02 -6.31 -8.56
CA CYS A 469 7.65 -5.11 -8.02
C CYS A 469 8.56 -4.47 -9.07
N VAL A 470 8.61 -3.15 -9.09
CA VAL A 470 9.54 -2.36 -9.92
C VAL A 470 10.32 -1.41 -9.04
N GLU A 471 11.56 -1.12 -9.45
CA GLU A 471 12.41 -0.12 -8.79
C GLU A 471 12.02 1.31 -9.17
N GLY A 472 12.78 2.30 -8.69
CA GLY A 472 12.59 3.69 -9.06
C GLY A 472 13.22 3.99 -10.42
N PHE A 473 12.44 4.56 -11.33
CA PHE A 473 12.85 4.97 -12.68
C PHE A 473 12.10 6.24 -13.07
N ALA A 474 12.53 6.93 -14.12
CA ALA A 474 11.73 7.98 -14.76
C ALA A 474 11.10 7.45 -16.06
N LEU A 475 9.88 7.89 -16.39
CA LEU A 475 9.19 7.52 -17.63
C LEU A 475 8.81 8.76 -18.43
N GLY A 476 8.84 8.64 -19.76
CA GLY A 476 8.42 9.67 -20.69
C GLY A 476 6.97 10.07 -20.41
N LYS A 477 6.76 11.37 -20.18
CA LYS A 477 5.45 11.95 -19.89
C LYS A 477 4.43 11.68 -20.99
N THR A 478 4.92 11.55 -22.21
CA THR A 478 4.22 11.14 -23.44
C THR A 478 5.08 10.10 -24.19
N GLU A 479 4.57 9.56 -25.28
CA GLU A 479 5.37 8.92 -26.33
C GLU A 479 6.36 9.90 -26.97
N VAL A 480 7.40 9.37 -27.62
CA VAL A 480 8.37 10.17 -28.39
C VAL A 480 7.68 10.74 -29.62
N THR A 481 7.76 12.06 -29.77
CA THR A 481 7.11 12.77 -30.87
C THR A 481 7.90 12.69 -32.16
N PHE A 482 7.23 12.92 -33.30
CA PHE A 482 7.91 13.13 -34.58
C PHE A 482 8.95 14.25 -34.51
N ALA A 483 8.71 15.36 -33.81
CA ALA A 483 9.68 16.45 -33.67
C ALA A 483 10.98 16.02 -32.96
N GLU A 484 10.87 15.14 -31.98
CA GLU A 484 12.01 14.59 -31.23
C GLU A 484 12.74 13.50 -32.03
N TYR A 485 12.00 12.57 -32.65
CA TYR A 485 12.58 11.54 -33.50
C TYR A 485 13.24 12.12 -34.77
N ASP A 486 12.64 13.16 -35.36
CA ASP A 486 13.20 13.85 -36.52
C ASP A 486 14.53 14.57 -36.19
N ARG A 487 14.76 14.97 -34.93
CA ARG A 487 16.06 15.48 -34.46
C ARG A 487 17.10 14.36 -34.50
N PHE A 488 16.81 13.23 -33.85
CA PHE A 488 17.65 12.02 -33.88
C PHE A 488 17.97 11.57 -35.31
N ALA A 489 16.96 11.47 -36.17
CA ALA A 489 17.11 11.03 -37.55
C ALA A 489 18.09 11.93 -38.33
N ARG A 490 17.90 13.26 -38.27
CA ARG A 490 18.82 14.23 -38.91
C ARG A 490 20.23 14.18 -38.31
N THR A 491 20.36 14.15 -36.98
CA THR A 491 21.67 14.11 -36.29
C THR A 491 22.45 12.82 -36.54
N THR A 492 21.78 11.72 -36.88
CA THR A 492 22.41 10.40 -37.11
C THR A 492 22.40 9.93 -38.55
N GLY A 493 21.87 10.73 -39.49
CA GLY A 493 21.74 10.36 -40.90
C GLY A 493 20.72 9.23 -41.17
N ARG A 494 19.90 8.85 -40.19
CA ARG A 494 18.88 7.80 -40.35
C ARG A 494 17.67 8.33 -41.13
N LYS A 495 17.02 7.45 -41.89
CA LYS A 495 15.78 7.77 -42.60
C LYS A 495 14.67 8.18 -41.63
N GLN A 496 14.00 9.29 -41.93
CA GLN A 496 12.79 9.70 -41.20
C GLN A 496 11.59 8.80 -41.58
N PRO A 497 10.77 8.35 -40.61
CA PRO A 497 9.58 7.54 -40.89
C PRO A 497 8.45 8.36 -41.53
N ASP A 498 7.58 7.68 -42.29
CA ASP A 498 6.37 8.21 -42.92
C ASP A 498 5.33 8.63 -41.86
N ASP A 499 4.69 9.80 -42.02
CA ASP A 499 3.60 10.28 -41.15
C ASP A 499 2.20 10.06 -41.77
N LYS A 500 2.12 9.37 -42.91
CA LYS A 500 0.92 9.17 -43.73
C LYS A 500 0.21 10.46 -44.17
N GLY A 501 0.89 11.61 -44.12
CA GLY A 501 0.27 12.92 -44.33
C GLY A 501 -0.66 13.35 -43.18
N TRP A 502 -0.61 12.68 -42.03
CA TRP A 502 -1.40 13.06 -40.84
C TRP A 502 -0.78 14.22 -40.06
N GLY A 503 0.46 14.59 -40.39
CA GLY A 503 1.25 15.63 -39.76
C GLY A 503 2.32 15.08 -38.81
N ARG A 504 3.44 15.79 -38.75
CA ARG A 504 4.60 15.50 -37.89
C ARG A 504 4.47 16.26 -36.55
N GLY A 505 5.57 16.87 -36.09
CA GLY A 505 5.53 17.79 -34.94
C GLY A 505 5.23 17.06 -33.63
N LYS A 506 4.17 17.48 -32.92
CA LYS A 506 3.75 16.93 -31.62
C LYS A 506 3.01 15.58 -31.69
N ARG A 507 2.77 15.01 -32.87
CA ARG A 507 2.19 13.66 -32.99
C ARG A 507 3.22 12.60 -32.58
N PRO A 508 2.82 11.46 -31.99
CA PRO A 508 3.74 10.37 -31.66
C PRO A 508 4.37 9.85 -32.96
N VAL A 509 5.63 9.43 -32.90
CA VAL A 509 6.28 8.79 -34.05
C VAL A 509 5.66 7.42 -34.33
N ILE A 510 5.30 7.17 -35.59
CA ILE A 510 4.81 5.88 -36.09
C ILE A 510 5.79 5.27 -37.09
N TYR A 511 5.58 4.03 -37.52
CA TYR A 511 6.51 3.30 -38.41
C TYR A 511 7.95 3.22 -37.87
N VAL A 512 8.10 2.99 -36.57
CA VAL A 512 9.39 2.73 -35.92
C VAL A 512 9.47 1.28 -35.45
N SER A 513 10.57 0.60 -35.82
CA SER A 513 10.85 -0.74 -35.33
C SER A 513 11.35 -0.70 -33.87
N TRP A 514 11.39 -1.85 -33.20
CA TRP A 514 12.01 -1.93 -31.87
C TRP A 514 13.49 -1.51 -31.92
N LYS A 515 14.20 -1.88 -32.99
CA LYS A 515 15.63 -1.56 -33.18
C LYS A 515 15.83 -0.04 -33.34
N ASP A 516 14.91 0.65 -34.03
CA ASP A 516 14.90 2.12 -34.13
C ASP A 516 14.60 2.81 -32.79
N ALA A 517 13.60 2.30 -32.06
CA ALA A 517 13.25 2.78 -30.74
C ALA A 517 14.42 2.63 -29.74
N THR A 518 15.15 1.50 -29.78
CA THR A 518 16.38 1.33 -28.98
C THR A 518 17.52 2.22 -29.44
N ALA A 519 17.71 2.44 -30.76
CA ALA A 519 18.75 3.32 -31.28
C ALA A 519 18.52 4.80 -30.90
N TYR A 520 17.25 5.23 -30.82
CA TYR A 520 16.89 6.54 -30.29
C TYR A 520 17.27 6.67 -28.80
N ALA A 521 16.96 5.66 -27.99
CA ALA A 521 17.31 5.63 -26.56
C ALA A 521 18.83 5.63 -26.32
N GLU A 522 19.59 4.89 -27.12
CA GLU A 522 21.06 4.86 -27.11
C GLU A 522 21.66 6.22 -27.47
N TRP A 523 21.17 6.84 -28.55
CA TRP A 523 21.59 8.18 -28.94
C TRP A 523 21.29 9.20 -27.85
N LEU A 524 20.09 9.21 -27.27
CA LEU A 524 19.75 10.14 -26.20
C LEU A 524 20.59 9.92 -24.95
N SER A 525 20.91 8.66 -24.62
CA SER A 525 21.87 8.34 -23.55
C SER A 525 23.24 8.97 -23.82
N GLY A 526 23.74 8.82 -25.05
CA GLY A 526 24.97 9.47 -25.49
C GLY A 526 24.92 11.00 -25.46
N GLN A 527 23.75 11.61 -25.74
CA GLN A 527 23.58 13.07 -25.71
C GLN A 527 23.45 13.67 -24.30
N THR A 528 22.96 12.89 -23.32
CA THR A 528 22.64 13.39 -21.96
C THR A 528 23.59 12.90 -20.88
N GLY A 529 24.33 11.80 -21.13
CA GLY A 529 25.14 11.13 -20.11
C GLY A 529 24.30 10.39 -19.06
N LYS A 530 23.04 10.07 -19.37
CA LYS A 530 22.10 9.35 -18.49
C LYS A 530 21.58 8.09 -19.18
N GLU A 531 21.22 7.06 -18.41
CA GLU A 531 20.86 5.74 -18.97
C GLU A 531 19.40 5.73 -19.45
N TYR A 532 19.18 5.98 -20.73
CA TYR A 532 17.87 5.90 -21.38
C TYR A 532 17.66 4.56 -22.11
N ARG A 533 16.45 4.02 -21.98
CA ARG A 533 16.02 2.74 -22.54
C ARG A 533 14.53 2.76 -22.86
N LEU A 534 14.01 1.64 -23.37
CA LEU A 534 12.57 1.37 -23.35
C LEU A 534 12.17 0.83 -21.97
N PRO A 535 10.94 1.10 -21.48
CA PRO A 535 10.45 0.49 -20.25
C PRO A 535 10.35 -1.03 -20.39
N THR A 536 10.47 -1.76 -19.28
CA THR A 536 10.03 -3.16 -19.21
C THR A 536 8.51 -3.26 -19.29
N GLU A 537 8.00 -4.45 -19.60
CA GLU A 537 6.55 -4.68 -19.67
C GLU A 537 5.85 -4.50 -18.30
N ALA A 538 6.58 -4.75 -17.20
CA ALA A 538 6.16 -4.50 -15.82
C ALA A 538 6.15 -3.01 -15.46
N GLU A 539 7.23 -2.27 -15.74
CA GLU A 539 7.30 -0.82 -15.49
C GLU A 539 6.22 -0.06 -16.24
N TRP A 540 5.96 -0.45 -17.50
CA TRP A 540 4.92 0.18 -18.29
C TRP A 540 3.53 -0.02 -17.66
N GLU A 541 3.15 -1.24 -17.25
CA GLU A 541 1.82 -1.46 -16.65
C GLU A 541 1.72 -0.83 -15.23
N TYR A 542 2.81 -0.83 -14.46
CA TYR A 542 2.87 -0.12 -13.18
C TYR A 542 2.59 1.37 -13.36
N ALA A 543 3.29 2.00 -14.31
CA ALA A 543 3.16 3.40 -14.63
C ALA A 543 1.80 3.75 -15.23
N ALA A 544 1.27 2.92 -16.14
CA ALA A 544 -0.03 3.10 -16.78
C ALA A 544 -1.18 3.06 -15.75
N ARG A 545 -1.13 2.11 -14.82
CA ARG A 545 -2.12 1.98 -13.75
C ARG A 545 -2.09 3.12 -12.75
N ALA A 546 -0.92 3.71 -12.46
CA ALA A 546 -0.74 4.75 -11.45
C ALA A 546 -1.40 4.42 -10.09
N GLY A 547 -1.33 3.15 -9.66
CA GLY A 547 -1.94 2.64 -8.43
C GLY A 547 -3.37 2.09 -8.55
N THR A 548 -4.04 2.23 -9.70
CA THR A 548 -5.38 1.66 -9.94
C THR A 548 -5.36 0.15 -10.21
N THR A 549 -6.43 -0.55 -9.85
CA THR A 549 -6.62 -1.99 -10.09
C THR A 549 -7.79 -2.31 -11.04
N SER A 550 -8.36 -1.29 -11.67
CA SER A 550 -9.45 -1.37 -12.65
C SER A 550 -8.97 -1.80 -14.04
N ARG A 551 -9.95 -2.07 -14.92
CA ARG A 551 -9.80 -2.42 -16.34
C ARG A 551 -9.06 -1.35 -17.15
N TYR A 552 -9.37 -0.07 -16.90
CA TYR A 552 -8.63 1.08 -17.41
C TYR A 552 -8.08 1.91 -16.24
N TYR A 553 -7.14 2.82 -16.49
CA TYR A 553 -6.60 3.69 -15.44
C TYR A 553 -7.61 4.76 -14.96
N TRP A 554 -8.68 5.01 -15.72
CA TRP A 554 -9.80 5.90 -15.36
C TRP A 554 -11.01 5.17 -14.73
N GLY A 555 -10.88 3.88 -14.43
CA GLY A 555 -11.95 3.03 -13.88
C GLY A 555 -12.32 1.88 -14.81
N ASP A 556 -13.49 1.26 -14.59
CA ASP A 556 -13.90 0.08 -15.39
C ASP A 556 -14.70 0.42 -16.66
N ASP A 557 -15.22 1.65 -16.74
CA ASP A 557 -15.95 2.25 -17.87
C ASP A 557 -16.85 1.24 -18.59
N LEU A 558 -17.86 0.75 -17.87
CA LEU A 558 -18.65 -0.43 -18.25
C LEU A 558 -19.44 -0.27 -19.55
N GLU A 559 -19.81 0.97 -19.87
CA GLU A 559 -20.49 1.40 -21.09
C GLU A 559 -19.53 1.90 -22.18
N ASP A 560 -18.21 1.86 -21.90
CA ASP A 560 -17.11 2.30 -22.78
C ASP A 560 -17.36 3.73 -23.33
N LYS A 561 -17.75 4.67 -22.44
CA LYS A 561 -18.17 6.06 -22.71
C LYS A 561 -17.16 7.13 -22.27
N LEU A 562 -16.33 6.85 -21.27
CA LEU A 562 -15.39 7.83 -20.70
C LEU A 562 -14.06 7.89 -21.46
N ALA A 563 -13.68 6.80 -22.15
CA ALA A 563 -12.41 6.61 -22.85
C ALA A 563 -11.89 7.86 -23.59
N CYS A 564 -12.71 8.55 -24.38
CA CYS A 564 -12.31 9.72 -25.17
C CYS A 564 -11.86 10.96 -24.34
N ASN A 565 -11.96 10.91 -23.00
CA ASN A 565 -11.37 11.92 -22.10
C ASN A 565 -9.91 11.59 -21.70
N PHE A 566 -9.47 10.35 -21.94
CA PHE A 566 -8.29 9.72 -21.34
C PHE A 566 -7.39 8.98 -22.36
N ALA A 567 -7.92 8.67 -23.55
CA ALA A 567 -7.28 7.87 -24.58
C ALA A 567 -7.81 8.25 -25.98
N ASN A 568 -6.91 8.32 -26.96
CA ASN A 568 -7.27 8.24 -28.38
C ASN A 568 -7.44 6.77 -28.76
N GLY A 569 -8.63 6.34 -29.14
CA GLY A 569 -8.84 4.96 -29.55
C GLY A 569 -10.21 4.76 -30.16
N ALA A 570 -10.24 4.06 -31.29
CA ALA A 570 -11.37 3.82 -32.20
C ALA A 570 -12.73 4.24 -31.60
N ASP A 571 -13.19 5.41 -31.99
CA ASP A 571 -14.34 6.13 -31.44
C ASP A 571 -15.41 6.35 -32.52
N LEU A 572 -16.46 7.14 -32.23
CA LEU A 572 -17.47 7.47 -33.24
C LEU A 572 -16.95 8.40 -34.35
N THR A 573 -15.85 9.15 -34.13
CA THR A 573 -15.20 9.99 -35.15
C THR A 573 -14.45 9.13 -36.18
N ALA A 574 -13.65 8.16 -35.74
CA ALA A 574 -13.01 7.17 -36.59
C ALA A 574 -14.05 6.31 -37.33
N LYS A 575 -15.18 6.02 -36.70
CA LYS A 575 -16.28 5.22 -37.30
C LYS A 575 -16.95 5.87 -38.50
N GLU A 576 -17.02 7.20 -38.57
CA GLU A 576 -17.55 7.92 -39.75
C GLU A 576 -16.71 7.71 -41.01
N LYS A 577 -15.41 7.36 -40.85
CA LYS A 577 -14.54 6.95 -41.95
C LYS A 577 -14.40 5.43 -42.07
N ASN A 578 -14.76 4.68 -41.03
CA ASN A 578 -14.58 3.24 -40.91
C ASN A 578 -15.83 2.57 -40.29
N SER A 579 -16.93 2.55 -41.04
CA SER A 579 -18.27 2.17 -40.53
C SER A 579 -18.34 0.80 -39.86
N GLY A 580 -17.54 -0.18 -40.32
CA GLY A 580 -17.45 -1.52 -39.75
C GLY A 580 -16.68 -1.65 -38.42
N TRP A 581 -16.12 -0.57 -37.87
CA TRP A 581 -15.31 -0.65 -36.65
C TRP A 581 -16.14 -0.85 -35.37
N THR A 582 -15.60 -1.66 -34.46
CA THR A 582 -16.03 -1.73 -33.06
C THR A 582 -15.35 -0.60 -32.29
N THR A 583 -16.11 0.28 -31.65
CA THR A 583 -15.61 1.56 -31.14
C THR A 583 -16.04 1.83 -29.70
N ASN A 584 -15.35 2.76 -29.04
CA ASN A 584 -15.85 3.43 -27.85
C ASN A 584 -17.14 4.21 -28.21
N ASN A 585 -18.02 4.42 -27.23
CA ASN A 585 -19.29 5.11 -27.38
C ASN A 585 -19.16 6.60 -27.02
N CYS A 586 -18.15 7.25 -27.60
CA CYS A 586 -17.78 8.64 -27.35
C CYS A 586 -17.12 9.24 -28.61
N ARG A 587 -16.68 10.50 -28.53
CA ARG A 587 -15.92 11.19 -29.59
C ARG A 587 -14.68 11.85 -29.02
N ASP A 588 -13.53 11.66 -29.65
CA ASP A 588 -12.28 12.36 -29.32
C ASP A 588 -11.88 13.44 -30.35
N GLY A 589 -12.47 13.41 -31.56
CA GLY A 589 -12.18 14.35 -32.64
C GLY A 589 -11.02 13.92 -33.57
N PHE A 590 -10.42 12.74 -33.38
CA PHE A 590 -9.27 12.26 -34.14
C PHE A 590 -9.56 10.94 -34.86
N VAL A 591 -9.59 10.97 -36.20
CA VAL A 591 -9.72 9.74 -37.02
C VAL A 591 -8.46 8.86 -36.93
N ASN A 592 -7.30 9.46 -36.62
CA ASN A 592 -5.97 8.86 -36.62
C ASN A 592 -5.29 9.10 -35.25
N THR A 593 -3.96 9.07 -35.14
CA THR A 593 -3.25 9.56 -33.94
C THR A 593 -3.65 10.98 -33.55
N ALA A 594 -3.36 11.37 -32.30
CA ALA A 594 -3.50 12.74 -31.80
C ALA A 594 -2.12 13.37 -31.54
N PRO A 595 -2.00 14.71 -31.41
CA PRO A 595 -0.86 15.32 -30.73
C PRO A 595 -0.74 14.75 -29.31
N VAL A 596 0.46 14.38 -28.87
CA VAL A 596 0.66 13.85 -27.52
C VAL A 596 0.26 14.88 -26.44
N GLY A 597 -0.27 14.41 -25.32
CA GLY A 597 -0.77 15.23 -24.24
C GLY A 597 -2.16 15.85 -24.48
N SER A 598 -2.91 15.37 -25.46
CA SER A 598 -4.26 15.89 -25.79
C SER A 598 -5.37 15.44 -24.83
N PHE A 599 -5.13 14.37 -24.06
CA PHE A 599 -6.09 13.76 -23.13
C PHE A 599 -5.74 14.04 -21.67
N ARG A 600 -6.62 13.67 -20.73
CA ARG A 600 -6.31 13.76 -19.30
C ARG A 600 -5.19 12.76 -18.94
N PRO A 601 -4.20 13.14 -18.10
CA PRO A 601 -3.19 12.20 -17.64
C PRO A 601 -3.75 11.25 -16.58
N ASN A 602 -2.98 10.19 -16.29
CA ASN A 602 -3.24 9.29 -15.18
C ASN A 602 -2.75 9.86 -13.83
N GLY A 603 -2.90 9.08 -12.76
CA GLY A 603 -2.52 9.48 -11.39
C GLY A 603 -1.03 9.75 -11.13
N PHE A 604 -0.14 9.50 -12.11
CA PHE A 604 1.27 9.89 -12.06
C PHE A 604 1.58 11.10 -12.95
N GLY A 605 0.58 11.73 -13.60
CA GLY A 605 0.82 12.84 -14.53
C GLY A 605 1.34 12.40 -15.90
N LEU A 606 1.28 11.10 -16.20
CA LEU A 606 1.62 10.52 -17.50
C LEU A 606 0.42 10.59 -18.44
N PHE A 607 0.68 10.99 -19.68
CA PHE A 607 -0.30 11.12 -20.75
C PHE A 607 -0.23 9.92 -21.70
N ASP A 608 -1.33 9.69 -22.40
CA ASP A 608 -1.44 8.74 -23.52
C ASP A 608 -1.06 7.30 -23.15
N MET A 609 -1.14 6.94 -21.86
CA MET A 609 -0.88 5.58 -21.34
C MET A 609 -1.93 4.53 -21.78
N SER A 610 -2.80 4.87 -22.72
CA SER A 610 -3.80 4.00 -23.34
C SER A 610 -4.21 4.62 -24.67
N GLY A 611 -4.18 3.84 -25.74
CA GLY A 611 -4.47 4.34 -27.08
C GLY A 611 -3.33 5.10 -27.73
N ASN A 612 -3.66 6.01 -28.67
CA ASN A 612 -2.76 6.78 -29.52
C ASN A 612 -1.81 5.91 -30.38
N VAL A 613 -0.74 5.33 -29.82
CA VAL A 613 0.11 4.32 -30.47
C VAL A 613 0.47 3.18 -29.52
N TRP A 614 0.58 1.96 -30.05
CA TRP A 614 1.11 0.81 -29.32
C TRP A 614 2.58 1.08 -29.00
N GLU A 615 3.00 0.82 -27.78
CA GLU A 615 4.35 1.17 -27.32
C GLU A 615 5.27 -0.04 -27.22
N TRP A 616 6.48 0.07 -27.79
CA TRP A 616 7.56 -0.89 -27.57
C TRP A 616 8.09 -0.91 -26.14
N THR A 617 8.18 -2.11 -25.56
CA THR A 617 8.91 -2.37 -24.31
C THR A 617 10.27 -3.04 -24.60
N CYS A 618 11.22 -3.00 -23.66
CA CYS A 618 12.48 -3.73 -23.77
C CYS A 618 12.36 -5.24 -23.47
N SER A 619 11.20 -5.71 -22.99
CA SER A 619 10.97 -7.08 -22.54
C SER A 619 10.64 -8.03 -23.69
N LEU A 620 11.00 -9.30 -23.52
CA LEU A 620 10.53 -10.39 -24.38
C LEU A 620 9.03 -10.61 -24.15
N PHE A 621 8.28 -10.84 -25.22
CA PHE A 621 6.92 -11.33 -25.08
C PHE A 621 6.93 -12.83 -24.76
N LYS A 622 6.21 -13.21 -23.70
CA LYS A 622 5.95 -14.61 -23.31
C LYS A 622 4.45 -14.79 -23.08
N GLU A 623 3.90 -15.89 -23.59
CA GLU A 623 2.46 -16.20 -23.49
C GLU A 623 1.99 -16.38 -22.03
N ASN A 624 2.88 -16.77 -21.14
CA ASN A 624 2.69 -16.69 -19.70
C ASN A 624 3.83 -15.85 -19.10
N TYR A 625 3.52 -15.03 -18.10
CA TYR A 625 4.53 -14.30 -17.33
C TYR A 625 5.48 -15.28 -16.62
N ASP A 626 6.79 -15.05 -16.77
CA ASP A 626 7.85 -15.96 -16.33
C ASP A 626 9.06 -15.23 -15.69
N GLY A 627 8.89 -13.95 -15.36
CA GLY A 627 9.96 -13.09 -14.88
C GLY A 627 10.68 -12.33 -16.00
N SER A 628 10.36 -12.56 -17.29
CA SER A 628 10.94 -11.77 -18.40
C SER A 628 10.25 -10.42 -18.60
N GLU A 629 9.01 -10.28 -18.16
CA GLU A 629 8.25 -9.01 -18.16
C GLU A 629 8.85 -7.94 -17.24
N GLN A 630 9.65 -8.35 -16.25
CA GLN A 630 10.43 -7.49 -15.33
C GLN A 630 11.85 -7.17 -15.81
N ARG A 631 12.26 -7.61 -17.02
CA ARG A 631 13.65 -7.49 -17.49
C ARG A 631 13.73 -6.98 -18.94
N CYS A 632 14.72 -6.13 -19.21
CA CYS A 632 15.14 -5.86 -20.58
C CYS A 632 15.96 -7.04 -21.12
N THR A 633 15.71 -7.42 -22.37
CA THR A 633 16.53 -8.44 -23.04
C THR A 633 17.76 -7.82 -23.73
N SER A 634 18.77 -8.64 -24.02
CA SER A 634 20.01 -8.16 -24.65
C SER A 634 19.76 -7.64 -26.07
N LYS A 635 20.52 -6.60 -26.42
CA LYS A 635 20.45 -5.92 -27.71
C LYS A 635 20.98 -6.85 -28.81
N GLY A 636 20.07 -7.52 -29.51
CA GLY A 636 20.42 -8.50 -30.53
C GLY A 636 19.21 -9.27 -31.03
N GLY A 637 18.84 -10.34 -30.31
CA GLY A 637 17.99 -11.42 -30.82
C GLY A 637 16.57 -11.01 -31.26
N ASP A 638 16.09 -11.67 -32.31
CA ASP A 638 14.89 -11.30 -33.08
C ASP A 638 13.58 -11.88 -32.52
N ALA A 639 13.60 -12.42 -31.30
CA ALA A 639 12.42 -12.88 -30.59
C ALA A 639 11.37 -11.76 -30.38
N GLY A 640 10.08 -12.13 -30.31
CA GLY A 640 9.01 -11.16 -30.10
C GLY A 640 9.20 -10.31 -28.84
N ARG A 641 8.91 -9.01 -28.93
CA ARG A 641 8.91 -8.07 -27.81
C ARG A 641 7.47 -7.73 -27.43
N ALA A 642 7.26 -7.38 -26.16
CA ALA A 642 5.93 -6.99 -25.71
C ALA A 642 5.58 -5.55 -26.14
N LEU A 643 4.35 -5.38 -26.60
CA LEU A 643 3.71 -4.10 -26.89
C LEU A 643 2.65 -3.77 -25.84
N ARG A 644 2.46 -2.47 -25.56
CA ARG A 644 1.48 -1.98 -24.57
C ARG A 644 0.64 -0.80 -25.08
N GLY A 645 -0.40 -0.44 -24.33
CA GLY A 645 -1.25 0.74 -24.57
C GLY A 645 -2.48 0.54 -25.44
N GLY A 646 -2.40 -0.29 -26.49
CA GLY A 646 -3.33 -0.15 -27.61
C GLY A 646 -2.92 1.05 -28.49
N ALA A 647 -3.77 1.48 -29.42
CA ALA A 647 -3.49 2.60 -30.32
C ALA A 647 -4.78 3.31 -30.77
N TRP A 648 -4.66 4.37 -31.57
CA TRP A 648 -5.78 5.12 -32.15
C TRP A 648 -6.82 4.24 -32.87
N ASN A 649 -6.42 3.12 -33.46
CA ASN A 649 -7.33 2.17 -34.13
C ASN A 649 -7.84 1.05 -33.20
N SER A 650 -7.66 1.17 -31.88
CA SER A 650 -7.97 0.11 -30.92
C SER A 650 -9.36 0.24 -30.28
N LYS A 651 -10.20 -0.77 -30.53
CA LYS A 651 -11.48 -0.97 -29.86
C LYS A 651 -11.33 -1.11 -28.33
N PRO A 652 -12.37 -0.87 -27.51
CA PRO A 652 -12.25 -0.71 -26.06
C PRO A 652 -11.45 -1.82 -25.34
N ARG A 653 -11.65 -3.09 -25.71
CA ARG A 653 -10.93 -4.23 -25.11
C ARG A 653 -9.40 -4.18 -25.24
N TRP A 654 -8.86 -3.37 -26.13
CA TRP A 654 -7.42 -3.22 -26.36
C TRP A 654 -6.81 -1.97 -25.71
N LEU A 655 -7.63 -1.08 -25.14
CA LEU A 655 -7.19 0.11 -24.40
C LEU A 655 -7.01 -0.15 -22.90
N ARG A 656 -7.24 -1.39 -22.43
CA ARG A 656 -7.18 -1.80 -21.02
C ARG A 656 -5.74 -1.80 -20.50
N SER A 657 -5.54 -1.45 -19.24
CA SER A 657 -4.21 -1.39 -18.60
C SER A 657 -3.47 -2.73 -18.65
N ALA A 658 -4.20 -3.85 -18.50
CA ALA A 658 -3.64 -5.21 -18.56
C ALA A 658 -3.32 -5.69 -19.98
N ASN A 659 -3.82 -5.03 -21.03
CA ASN A 659 -3.73 -5.50 -22.40
C ASN A 659 -2.26 -5.49 -22.88
N ARG A 660 -1.89 -6.52 -23.65
CA ARG A 660 -0.54 -6.74 -24.15
C ARG A 660 -0.58 -7.28 -25.58
N GLY A 661 0.40 -6.87 -26.37
CA GLY A 661 0.60 -7.36 -27.74
C GLY A 661 1.99 -7.94 -27.91
N ARG A 662 2.22 -8.63 -29.03
CA ARG A 662 3.53 -9.10 -29.47
C ARG A 662 3.83 -8.52 -30.83
N ASN A 663 5.06 -8.06 -31.05
CA ASN A 663 5.58 -7.78 -32.39
C ASN A 663 7.08 -8.11 -32.47
N PHE A 664 7.63 -8.28 -33.67
CA PHE A 664 9.03 -8.67 -33.89
C PHE A 664 9.95 -7.45 -34.08
N PRO A 665 11.25 -7.53 -33.69
CA PRO A 665 12.06 -6.33 -33.51
C PRO A 665 12.36 -5.48 -34.76
N LEU A 666 12.17 -6.05 -35.95
CA LEU A 666 12.39 -5.40 -37.25
C LEU A 666 11.10 -4.83 -37.87
N GLU A 667 9.93 -5.20 -37.35
CA GLU A 667 8.64 -4.84 -37.94
C GLU A 667 8.21 -3.43 -37.47
N ALA A 668 7.75 -2.60 -38.42
CA ALA A 668 7.40 -1.21 -38.18
C ALA A 668 6.01 -0.90 -38.75
N TYR A 669 5.07 -0.52 -37.89
CA TYR A 669 3.65 -0.36 -38.25
C TYR A 669 3.11 1.05 -37.97
N LEU A 670 2.05 1.42 -38.72
CA LEU A 670 1.36 2.71 -38.68
C LEU A 670 0.72 3.11 -37.34
N ASN A 671 0.65 2.17 -36.40
CA ASN A 671 0.05 2.35 -35.09
C ASN A 671 0.98 1.89 -33.95
N ILE A 672 2.30 1.79 -34.20
CA ILE A 672 3.31 1.49 -33.19
C ILE A 672 4.30 2.65 -33.08
N GLY A 673 4.54 3.09 -31.85
CA GLY A 673 5.57 4.03 -31.43
C GLY A 673 6.26 3.54 -30.15
N PHE A 674 6.73 4.46 -29.31
CA PHE A 674 7.35 4.14 -28.02
C PHE A 674 7.45 5.38 -27.11
N ARG A 675 7.53 5.16 -25.79
CA ARG A 675 8.08 6.14 -24.84
C ARG A 675 9.37 5.62 -24.22
N LEU A 676 10.18 6.53 -23.68
CA LEU A 676 11.42 6.16 -22.99
C LEU A 676 11.21 5.94 -21.50
N ALA A 677 11.95 5.00 -20.94
CA ALA A 677 12.33 5.00 -19.54
C ALA A 677 13.76 5.55 -19.40
N ARG A 678 14.07 6.14 -18.24
CA ARG A 678 15.44 6.48 -17.83
C ARG A 678 15.66 5.93 -16.44
N ASP A 679 16.78 5.26 -16.22
CA ASP A 679 17.17 4.87 -14.87
C ASP A 679 17.60 6.13 -14.09
N PHE A 680 17.32 6.15 -12.79
CA PHE A 680 17.91 7.15 -11.89
C PHE A 680 19.41 6.92 -11.78
#